data_AF-A0A3E1EMP9-F1
#
_entry.id   AF-A0A3E1EMP9-F1
#
_cell.length_a   1.000
_cell.length_b   1.000
_cell.length_c   1.000
_cell.angle_alpha   90.00
_cell.angle_beta   90.00
_cell.angle_gamma   90.00
#
_symmetry.space_group_name_H-M   'P 1'
#
loop_
_entity.id
_entity.type
_entity.pdbx_description
1 polymer ?
#
loop_
_entity_poly.entity_id
_entity_poly.type
_entity_poly.pdbx_seq_one_letter_code
_entity_poly.pdbx_strand_id
1 'polypeptide(L)'
;MELGVDIAQLNLVNLRNVPPTPANYAQRSGRAGRGGQPALVYTYCAGRSPHDQFYFREPNKMVAGSVSPPRIDLRNRDLVRSHIYALWMEVVKPDLGKTLTAVVDLAVRDGKLPLTVNESLVADLKNPVHRAAALSKANQLIASIRAVLDTSSWFHPDWAKEVLDQIERAFDLACDRWRSLYRSAVRQRELHHRIIGDHSRPEVERNHSRRLRAQAESQIRLLTEAAGIYEGDFYSYRYFASEGFLPGYNFPRLPLSAFIPGRRQRRGRDEYISRPRFLAISEFGPRALIYHEGARFRVYKVNLDFGSDEIEATHELTTSTMKRCPKCGYAHLEQGSNLSELCDRCGEALDGPAKIENLVHLQNVSLKLAQRITCDEEERQRFGYKLVTSYRFPEVGAKLDRKDAEVYVDGILSMKLSYGDATDLYRINLGWANQKGTQAAGFNLDLERGYWSRNQADESDQDDATVAGRIQRVVPYVKDTKNSLVMRFEAAPHTPVMAGLQAAFKEAIQKHFQLEPRELSCEPMPTPGDRKEVLFYEASEGGAGVLRQIAEDPAVLPAFAAVALEICHFDPVTLDDKAAQSCGKACYECLLDYGNQADHKYLDPRLIRDVLAGLSRAECRPSGGTGSRAERMLALRKRCDSMLEKRWLDMVDDLMLRPPGEAQFLIESCSTRPDFYYPEYHAAIYIDGPPHDEADQIKTDDGITQSLMEAGYIVVRFHHKADWLTIFKHHPDIFGTPKA
;
A
#
# COMPACT_ATOMS: atom_id res chain seq x y z
N MET A 1 12.11 -25.05 -0.31
CA MET A 1 11.46 -26.17 0.42
C MET A 1 11.66 -25.97 1.92
N GLU A 2 11.31 -24.80 2.45
CA GLU A 2 11.38 -24.54 3.90
C GLU A 2 10.14 -25.06 4.61
N LEU A 3 9.00 -25.10 3.91
CA LEU A 3 7.74 -25.63 4.41
C LEU A 3 7.87 -27.10 4.81
N GLY A 4 7.20 -27.49 5.90
CA GLY A 4 7.23 -28.79 6.61
C GLY A 4 6.85 -30.05 5.83
N VAL A 5 7.09 -30.11 4.52
CA VAL A 5 6.95 -31.33 3.72
C VAL A 5 7.89 -32.39 4.31
N ASP A 6 7.37 -33.59 4.53
CA ASP A 6 8.17 -34.72 5.00
C ASP A 6 9.00 -35.27 3.84
N ILE A 7 10.16 -34.67 3.65
CA ILE A 7 11.17 -35.15 2.72
C ILE A 7 11.97 -36.18 3.51
N ALA A 8 12.14 -37.39 2.96
CA ALA A 8 12.90 -38.48 3.56
C ALA A 8 14.26 -38.02 4.12
N GLN A 9 14.84 -38.81 5.03
CA GLN A 9 16.08 -38.49 5.76
C GLN A 9 17.19 -37.98 4.83
N LEU A 10 17.57 -36.71 4.97
CA LEU A 10 18.73 -36.15 4.30
C LEU A 10 19.97 -36.29 5.20
N ASN A 11 21.11 -36.66 4.61
CA ASN A 11 22.39 -36.68 5.32
C ASN A 11 23.23 -35.42 5.02
N LEU A 12 22.89 -34.69 3.96
CA LEU A 12 23.59 -33.50 3.50
C LEU A 12 22.59 -32.39 3.15
N VAL A 13 22.82 -31.19 3.66
CA VAL A 13 22.13 -29.97 3.21
C VAL A 13 23.18 -28.96 2.74
N ASN A 14 23.07 -28.58 1.46
CA ASN A 14 23.84 -27.50 0.86
C ASN A 14 22.99 -26.23 0.79
N LEU A 15 23.42 -25.17 1.47
CA LEU A 15 22.80 -23.86 1.39
C LEU A 15 23.63 -22.98 0.45
N ARG A 16 23.08 -22.70 -0.76
CA ARG A 16 23.77 -21.90 -1.79
C ARG A 16 24.12 -20.49 -1.34
N ASN A 17 23.31 -19.89 -0.47
CA ASN A 17 23.53 -18.60 0.14
C ASN A 17 23.19 -18.72 1.63
N VAL A 18 23.67 -17.76 2.44
CA VAL A 18 23.26 -17.68 3.85
C VAL A 18 21.74 -17.47 3.93
N PRO A 19 21.00 -18.27 4.73
CA PRO A 19 19.56 -18.07 4.94
C PRO A 19 19.26 -16.67 5.51
N PRO A 20 18.11 -16.06 5.18
CA PRO A 20 17.80 -14.68 5.59
C PRO A 20 17.83 -14.45 7.12
N THR A 21 17.37 -15.42 7.90
CA THR A 21 17.36 -15.34 9.36
C THR A 21 17.88 -16.64 10.00
N PRO A 22 18.28 -16.60 11.29
CA PRO A 22 18.57 -17.81 12.07
C PRO A 22 17.44 -18.85 12.05
N ALA A 23 16.18 -18.39 11.98
CA ALA A 23 15.02 -19.27 11.88
C ALA A 23 15.01 -20.07 10.56
N ASN A 24 15.26 -19.40 9.42
CA ASN A 24 15.37 -20.07 8.13
C ASN A 24 16.54 -21.07 8.13
N TYR A 25 17.67 -20.72 8.75
CA TYR A 25 18.81 -21.61 8.87
C TYR A 25 18.45 -22.87 9.64
N ALA A 26 17.87 -22.75 10.84
CA ALA A 26 17.44 -23.89 11.66
C ALA A 26 16.43 -24.78 10.93
N GLN A 27 15.47 -24.21 10.20
CA GLN A 27 14.49 -24.98 9.43
C GLN A 27 15.11 -25.75 8.27
N ARG A 28 16.08 -25.15 7.57
CA ARG A 28 16.76 -25.80 6.43
C ARG A 28 17.78 -26.83 6.89
N SER A 29 18.57 -26.51 7.92
CA SER A 29 19.59 -27.40 8.48
C SER A 29 18.95 -28.62 9.17
N GLY A 30 17.84 -28.43 9.89
CA GLY A 30 17.07 -29.48 10.55
C GLY A 30 16.37 -30.47 9.60
N ARG A 31 16.53 -30.30 8.28
CA ARG A 31 16.15 -31.31 7.29
C ARG A 31 17.12 -32.47 7.21
N ALA A 32 18.36 -32.26 7.64
CA ALA A 32 19.34 -33.33 7.76
C ALA A 32 19.47 -33.81 9.21
N GLY A 33 19.82 -35.10 9.38
CA GLY A 33 20.23 -35.63 10.70
C GLY A 33 19.09 -36.05 11.63
N ARG A 34 17.97 -36.54 11.07
CA ARG A 34 16.88 -37.11 11.87
C ARG A 34 17.26 -38.50 12.41
N GLY A 35 16.77 -38.85 13.61
CA GLY A 35 16.96 -40.18 14.19
C GLY A 35 18.36 -40.46 14.74
N GLY A 36 19.14 -39.42 15.07
CA GLY A 36 20.49 -39.57 15.64
C GLY A 36 21.59 -39.84 14.62
N GLN A 37 21.27 -39.84 13.32
CA GLN A 37 22.28 -39.97 12.27
C GLN A 37 23.09 -38.67 12.14
N PRO A 38 24.41 -38.76 11.91
CA PRO A 38 25.23 -37.59 11.62
C PRO A 38 24.77 -36.93 10.32
N ALA A 39 24.79 -35.60 10.31
CA ALA A 39 24.45 -34.79 9.17
C ALA A 39 25.51 -33.72 8.92
N LEU A 40 25.73 -33.43 7.64
CA LEU A 40 26.61 -32.36 7.20
C LEU A 40 25.76 -31.23 6.60
N VAL A 41 25.82 -30.06 7.23
CA VAL A 41 25.21 -28.83 6.72
C VAL A 41 26.34 -27.88 6.39
N TYR A 42 26.42 -27.44 5.13
CA TYR A 42 27.37 -26.41 4.74
C TYR A 42 26.65 -25.28 4.01
N THR A 43 27.12 -24.06 4.29
CA THR A 43 26.56 -22.83 3.73
C THR A 43 27.63 -22.13 2.93
N TYR A 44 27.33 -21.83 1.68
CA TYR A 44 28.16 -20.99 0.86
C TYR A 44 27.77 -19.53 1.08
N CYS A 45 28.75 -18.68 1.42
CA CYS A 45 28.56 -17.25 1.61
C CYS A 45 29.03 -16.50 0.37
N ALA A 46 28.13 -15.80 -0.31
CA ALA A 46 28.48 -15.04 -1.51
C ALA A 46 29.35 -13.81 -1.17
N GLY A 47 30.43 -13.61 -1.92
CA GLY A 47 31.39 -12.50 -1.74
C GLY A 47 30.81 -11.08 -1.87
N ARG A 48 29.66 -10.95 -2.54
CA ARG A 48 29.01 -9.66 -2.87
C ARG A 48 27.66 -9.47 -2.18
N SER A 49 27.33 -10.31 -1.20
CA SER A 49 26.11 -10.19 -0.40
C SER A 49 26.47 -9.66 0.99
N PRO A 50 25.98 -8.48 1.41
CA PRO A 50 26.22 -7.96 2.77
C PRO A 50 25.81 -8.89 3.87
N HIS A 51 24.61 -9.45 3.70
CA HIS A 51 24.06 -10.46 4.57
C HIS A 51 25.02 -11.65 4.72
N ASP A 52 25.49 -12.22 3.62
CA ASP A 52 26.33 -13.41 3.63
C ASP A 52 27.71 -13.12 4.27
N GLN A 53 28.32 -11.96 3.96
CA GLN A 53 29.62 -11.57 4.51
C GLN A 53 29.56 -11.30 6.01
N PHE A 54 28.46 -10.73 6.50
CA PHE A 54 28.24 -10.53 7.93
C PHE A 54 28.23 -11.88 8.67
N TYR A 55 27.40 -12.82 8.24
CA TYR A 55 27.29 -14.14 8.90
C TYR A 55 28.46 -15.07 8.61
N PHE A 56 29.26 -14.82 7.57
CA PHE A 56 30.54 -15.50 7.38
C PHE A 56 31.54 -15.16 8.50
N ARG A 57 31.59 -13.90 8.93
CA ARG A 57 32.46 -13.44 10.03
C ARG A 57 31.90 -13.76 11.41
N GLU A 58 30.58 -13.73 11.52
CA GLU A 58 29.84 -13.95 12.76
C GLU A 58 28.95 -15.19 12.67
N PRO A 59 29.51 -16.39 12.40
CA PRO A 59 28.72 -17.59 12.14
C PRO A 59 27.85 -17.98 13.34
N ASN A 60 28.32 -17.68 14.56
CA ASN A 60 27.56 -17.93 15.79
C ASN A 60 26.22 -17.18 15.82
N LYS A 61 26.14 -15.99 15.19
CA LYS A 61 24.88 -15.22 15.12
C LYS A 61 23.84 -15.87 14.19
N MET A 62 24.25 -16.74 13.27
CA MET A 62 23.34 -17.51 12.40
C MET A 62 23.03 -18.89 12.99
N VAL A 63 24.07 -19.62 13.42
CA VAL A 63 23.96 -21.03 13.86
C VAL A 63 23.37 -21.14 15.26
N ALA A 64 23.82 -20.27 16.18
CA ALA A 64 23.32 -20.17 17.55
C ALA A 64 22.47 -18.90 17.76
N GLY A 65 22.06 -18.25 16.66
CA GLY A 65 21.22 -17.05 16.71
C GLY A 65 19.89 -17.31 17.38
N SER A 66 19.42 -16.35 18.18
CA SER A 66 18.09 -16.42 18.78
C SER A 66 17.02 -16.38 17.70
N VAL A 67 16.13 -17.36 17.68
CA VAL A 67 14.94 -17.33 16.84
C VAL A 67 13.90 -16.46 17.52
N SER A 68 13.66 -15.27 16.99
CA SER A 68 12.58 -14.41 17.46
C SER A 68 11.23 -15.01 17.07
N PRO A 69 10.21 -15.01 17.96
CA PRO A 69 8.87 -15.39 17.59
C PRO A 69 8.35 -14.49 16.45
N PRO A 70 7.67 -15.04 15.44
CA PRO A 70 7.07 -14.23 14.39
C PRO A 70 6.05 -13.28 15.00
N ARG A 71 6.08 -12.02 14.56
CA ARG A 71 5.16 -10.99 15.01
C ARG A 71 4.02 -10.86 14.00
N ILE A 72 2.81 -10.73 14.51
CA ILE A 72 1.61 -10.46 13.71
C ILE A 72 0.97 -9.21 14.29
N ASP A 73 0.73 -8.20 13.45
CA ASP A 73 0.03 -7.01 13.89
C ASP A 73 -1.49 -7.24 13.88
N LEU A 74 -2.03 -7.59 15.05
CA LEU A 74 -3.48 -7.76 15.25
C LEU A 74 -4.27 -6.46 15.11
N ARG A 75 -3.59 -5.30 15.01
CA ARG A 75 -4.20 -3.99 14.79
C ARG A 75 -4.39 -3.69 13.31
N ASN A 76 -4.06 -4.63 12.42
CA ASN A 76 -4.35 -4.51 11.00
C ASN A 76 -5.87 -4.62 10.77
N ARG A 77 -6.52 -3.47 10.52
CA ARG A 77 -7.97 -3.36 10.26
C ARG A 77 -8.46 -4.37 9.23
N ASP A 78 -7.69 -4.50 8.17
CA ASP A 78 -8.01 -5.29 6.99
C ASP A 78 -7.97 -6.79 7.30
N LEU A 79 -7.01 -7.23 8.14
CA LEU A 79 -6.91 -8.59 8.65
C LEU A 79 -8.09 -8.94 9.56
N VAL A 80 -8.45 -8.07 10.49
CA VAL A 80 -9.59 -8.30 11.39
C VAL A 80 -10.90 -8.35 10.60
N ARG A 81 -11.06 -7.46 9.60
CA ARG A 81 -12.25 -7.41 8.73
C ARG A 81 -12.49 -8.71 7.99
N SER A 82 -11.46 -9.31 7.38
CA SER A 82 -11.61 -10.58 6.66
C SER A 82 -11.97 -11.74 7.59
N HIS A 83 -11.50 -11.73 8.85
CA HIS A 83 -11.90 -12.72 9.85
C HIS A 83 -13.36 -12.54 10.30
N ILE A 84 -13.88 -11.31 10.38
CA ILE A 84 -15.30 -11.08 10.63
C ILE A 84 -16.16 -11.66 9.49
N TYR A 85 -15.76 -11.46 8.23
CA TYR A 85 -16.45 -12.08 7.09
C TYR A 85 -16.35 -13.61 7.12
N ALA A 86 -15.22 -14.17 7.56
CA ALA A 86 -15.08 -15.61 7.75
C ALA A 86 -16.01 -16.16 8.86
N LEU A 87 -16.25 -15.40 9.94
CA LEU A 87 -17.24 -15.77 10.96
C LEU A 87 -18.67 -15.76 10.40
N TRP A 88 -19.00 -14.80 9.52
CA TRP A 88 -20.27 -14.83 8.80
C TRP A 88 -20.40 -16.10 7.93
N MET A 89 -19.35 -16.47 7.20
CA MET A 89 -19.30 -17.72 6.43
C MET A 89 -19.46 -18.97 7.32
N GLU A 90 -18.91 -18.96 8.54
CA GLU A 90 -19.05 -20.07 9.50
C GLU A 90 -20.51 -20.24 9.96
N VAL A 91 -21.21 -19.13 10.19
CA VAL A 91 -22.61 -19.10 10.65
C VAL A 91 -23.55 -19.53 9.54
N VAL A 92 -23.41 -18.92 8.36
CA VAL A 92 -24.36 -19.06 7.26
C VAL A 92 -24.05 -20.28 6.39
N LYS A 93 -22.77 -20.63 6.26
CA LYS A 93 -22.26 -21.71 5.39
C LYS A 93 -22.83 -21.65 3.97
N PRO A 94 -22.78 -20.49 3.29
CA PRO A 94 -23.28 -20.39 1.93
C PRO A 94 -22.44 -21.26 0.99
N ASP A 95 -23.08 -21.88 0.01
CA ASP A 95 -22.37 -22.66 -1.01
C ASP A 95 -21.82 -21.74 -2.09
N LEU A 96 -20.51 -21.49 -2.05
CA LEU A 96 -19.80 -20.73 -3.09
C LEU A 96 -19.40 -21.61 -4.30
N GLY A 97 -19.71 -22.91 -4.26
CA GLY A 97 -19.34 -23.88 -5.27
C GLY A 97 -17.83 -24.00 -5.49
N LYS A 98 -17.45 -24.53 -6.66
CA LYS A 98 -16.05 -24.69 -7.10
C LYS A 98 -15.56 -23.51 -7.94
N THR A 99 -16.48 -22.77 -8.55
CA THR A 99 -16.22 -21.69 -9.49
C THR A 99 -17.18 -20.54 -9.21
N LEU A 100 -16.78 -19.32 -9.60
CA LEU A 100 -17.59 -18.10 -9.43
C LEU A 100 -18.93 -18.14 -10.20
N THR A 101 -19.12 -19.11 -11.09
CA THR A 101 -20.41 -19.38 -11.75
C THR A 101 -21.51 -19.84 -10.78
N ALA A 102 -21.15 -20.40 -9.62
CA ALA A 102 -22.09 -20.70 -8.55
C ALA A 102 -22.46 -19.46 -7.71
N VAL A 103 -21.67 -18.39 -7.84
CA VAL A 103 -21.81 -17.15 -7.05
C VAL A 103 -22.51 -16.06 -7.85
N VAL A 104 -22.23 -15.99 -9.16
CA VAL A 104 -22.64 -14.91 -10.06
C VAL A 104 -23.58 -15.44 -11.15
N ASP A 105 -24.68 -14.71 -11.40
CA ASP A 105 -25.62 -15.00 -12.48
C ASP A 105 -25.03 -14.61 -13.84
N LEU A 106 -24.85 -15.59 -14.72
CA LEU A 106 -24.29 -15.40 -16.07
C LEU A 106 -25.36 -15.16 -17.15
N ALA A 107 -26.63 -15.08 -16.78
CA ALA A 107 -27.71 -14.88 -17.72
C ALA A 107 -27.57 -13.54 -18.46
N VAL A 108 -27.64 -13.60 -19.79
CA VAL A 108 -27.75 -12.41 -20.64
C VAL A 108 -29.20 -11.93 -20.61
N ARG A 109 -29.42 -10.65 -20.30
CA ARG A 109 -30.75 -10.03 -20.28
C ARG A 109 -30.69 -8.75 -21.10
N ASP A 110 -31.52 -8.64 -22.13
CA ASP A 110 -31.57 -7.48 -23.04
C ASP A 110 -30.20 -7.05 -23.60
N GLY A 111 -29.35 -8.02 -23.97
CA GLY A 111 -28.00 -7.76 -24.48
C GLY A 111 -26.99 -7.30 -23.42
N LYS A 112 -27.37 -7.33 -22.13
CA LYS A 112 -26.54 -6.97 -20.98
C LYS A 112 -26.09 -8.21 -20.21
N LEU A 113 -24.88 -8.13 -19.65
CA LEU A 113 -24.28 -9.07 -18.72
C LEU A 113 -24.17 -8.40 -17.34
N PRO A 114 -25.27 -8.35 -16.57
CA PRO A 114 -25.28 -7.68 -15.28
C PRO A 114 -24.37 -8.38 -14.27
N LEU A 115 -24.19 -9.71 -14.37
CA LEU A 115 -23.29 -10.48 -13.51
C LEU A 115 -23.52 -10.21 -12.01
N THR A 116 -24.79 -10.13 -11.61
CA THR A 116 -25.20 -9.95 -10.22
C THR A 116 -24.92 -11.19 -9.40
N VAL A 117 -24.69 -11.02 -8.10
CA VAL A 117 -24.64 -12.16 -7.17
C VAL A 117 -25.98 -12.91 -7.20
N ASN A 118 -25.94 -14.24 -7.16
CA ASN A 118 -27.11 -15.11 -7.22
C ASN A 118 -28.11 -14.80 -6.09
N GLU A 119 -29.41 -14.88 -6.39
CA GLU A 119 -30.49 -14.47 -5.48
C GLU A 119 -30.48 -15.20 -4.14
N SER A 120 -30.12 -16.49 -4.13
CA SER A 120 -29.98 -17.28 -2.89
C SER A 120 -28.91 -16.69 -1.96
N LEU A 121 -27.74 -16.34 -2.51
CA LEU A 121 -26.66 -15.72 -1.75
C LEU A 121 -27.01 -14.30 -1.30
N VAL A 122 -27.71 -13.53 -2.16
CA VAL A 122 -28.20 -12.20 -1.78
C VAL A 122 -29.18 -12.29 -0.62
N ALA A 123 -30.07 -13.28 -0.62
CA ALA A 123 -31.01 -13.52 0.49
C ALA A 123 -30.24 -13.82 1.80
N ASP A 124 -29.22 -14.67 1.74
CA ASP A 124 -28.37 -14.99 2.88
C ASP A 124 -27.59 -13.78 3.40
N LEU A 125 -27.02 -12.96 2.51
CA LEU A 125 -26.28 -11.73 2.83
C LEU A 125 -27.18 -10.65 3.47
N LYS A 126 -28.46 -10.59 3.08
CA LYS A 126 -29.45 -9.64 3.60
C LYS A 126 -30.15 -10.10 4.87
N ASN A 127 -30.04 -11.38 5.23
CA ASN A 127 -30.78 -11.95 6.34
C ASN A 127 -30.34 -11.34 7.70
N PRO A 128 -31.22 -10.63 8.42
CA PRO A 128 -30.87 -9.99 9.69
C PRO A 128 -30.55 -11.00 10.80
N VAL A 129 -31.12 -12.21 10.76
CA VAL A 129 -30.83 -13.27 11.74
C VAL A 129 -29.40 -13.76 11.57
N HIS A 130 -28.97 -13.95 10.32
CA HIS A 130 -27.58 -14.33 10.00
C HIS A 130 -26.59 -13.25 10.46
N ARG A 131 -26.90 -11.98 10.19
CA ARG A 131 -26.07 -10.85 10.64
C ARG A 131 -25.97 -10.78 12.16
N ALA A 132 -27.08 -10.94 12.89
CA ALA A 132 -27.08 -10.93 14.35
C ALA A 132 -26.25 -12.09 14.95
N ALA A 133 -26.39 -13.30 14.40
CA ALA A 133 -25.62 -14.46 14.84
C ALA A 133 -24.11 -14.29 14.55
N ALA A 134 -23.76 -13.78 13.36
CA ALA A 134 -22.37 -13.46 13.01
C ALA A 134 -21.79 -12.35 13.92
N LEU A 135 -22.57 -11.31 14.23
CA LEU A 135 -22.16 -10.23 15.12
C LEU A 135 -21.87 -10.75 16.54
N SER A 136 -22.68 -11.68 17.05
CA SER A 136 -22.42 -12.30 18.36
C SER A 136 -21.04 -12.99 18.41
N LYS A 137 -20.67 -13.73 17.36
CA LYS A 137 -19.34 -14.36 17.25
C LYS A 137 -18.23 -13.32 17.03
N ALA A 138 -18.48 -12.31 16.19
CA ALA A 138 -17.53 -11.24 15.94
C ALA A 138 -17.19 -10.47 17.22
N ASN A 139 -18.19 -10.21 18.09
CA ASN A 139 -17.99 -9.58 19.38
C ASN A 139 -17.17 -10.45 20.35
N GLN A 140 -17.32 -11.77 20.32
CA GLN A 140 -16.47 -12.69 21.10
C GLN A 140 -15.01 -12.64 20.63
N LEU A 141 -14.78 -12.65 19.30
CA LEU A 141 -13.45 -12.48 18.73
C LEU A 141 -12.85 -11.13 19.16
N ILE A 142 -13.59 -10.03 18.98
CA ILE A 142 -13.13 -8.68 19.33
C ILE A 142 -12.83 -8.57 20.82
N ALA A 143 -13.65 -9.13 21.69
CA ALA A 143 -13.40 -9.16 23.12
C ALA A 143 -12.05 -9.82 23.45
N SER A 144 -11.68 -10.90 22.76
CA SER A 144 -10.39 -11.60 22.96
C SER A 144 -9.16 -10.76 22.59
N ILE A 145 -9.30 -9.77 21.69
CA ILE A 145 -8.20 -8.91 21.20
C ILE A 145 -8.41 -7.43 21.54
N ARG A 146 -9.39 -7.13 22.39
CA ARG A 146 -9.87 -5.77 22.68
C ARG A 146 -8.77 -4.85 23.16
N ALA A 147 -7.95 -5.33 24.10
CA ALA A 147 -6.83 -4.58 24.66
C ALA A 147 -5.84 -4.08 23.60
N VAL A 148 -5.66 -4.85 22.51
CA VAL A 148 -4.77 -4.49 21.41
C VAL A 148 -5.47 -3.50 20.47
N LEU A 149 -6.75 -3.73 20.16
CA LEU A 149 -7.54 -2.88 19.26
C LEU A 149 -7.82 -1.48 19.81
N ASP A 150 -8.00 -1.32 21.13
CA ASP A 150 -8.25 -0.01 21.75
C ASP A 150 -7.06 0.98 21.58
N THR A 151 -5.87 0.48 21.21
CA THR A 151 -4.70 1.31 20.88
C THR A 151 -4.66 1.77 19.41
N SER A 152 -5.59 1.29 18.59
CA SER A 152 -5.72 1.65 17.18
C SER A 152 -6.72 2.78 17.00
N SER A 153 -6.41 3.70 16.09
CA SER A 153 -7.21 4.89 15.79
C SER A 153 -8.48 4.58 14.98
N TRP A 154 -8.49 3.48 14.23
CA TRP A 154 -9.61 3.07 13.39
C TRP A 154 -10.70 2.29 14.13
N PHE A 155 -10.41 1.76 15.33
CA PHE A 155 -11.32 0.85 16.04
C PHE A 155 -12.25 1.61 16.99
N HIS A 156 -13.53 1.21 16.97
CA HIS A 156 -14.57 1.69 17.88
C HIS A 156 -15.55 0.55 18.18
N PRO A 157 -16.35 0.63 19.27
CA PRO A 157 -17.21 -0.47 19.71
C PRO A 157 -18.18 -1.00 18.65
N ASP A 158 -18.74 -0.13 17.80
CA ASP A 158 -19.69 -0.51 16.75
C ASP A 158 -19.04 -0.96 15.44
N TRP A 159 -17.70 -0.95 15.35
CA TRP A 159 -16.99 -1.24 14.11
C TRP A 159 -17.34 -2.62 13.52
N ALA A 160 -17.49 -3.64 14.36
CA ALA A 160 -17.86 -4.99 13.92
C ALA A 160 -19.23 -5.04 13.25
N LYS A 161 -20.17 -4.28 13.82
CA LYS A 161 -21.52 -4.14 13.31
C LYS A 161 -21.51 -3.41 11.97
N GLU A 162 -20.78 -2.29 11.86
CA GLU A 162 -20.62 -1.56 10.60
C GLU A 162 -20.02 -2.42 9.49
N VAL A 163 -19.03 -3.26 9.81
CA VAL A 163 -18.43 -4.21 8.87
C VAL A 163 -19.48 -5.20 8.35
N LEU A 164 -20.30 -5.76 9.25
CA LEU A 164 -21.36 -6.71 8.87
C LEU A 164 -22.53 -6.03 8.16
N ASP A 165 -22.86 -4.78 8.46
CA ASP A 165 -23.88 -4.01 7.77
C ASP A 165 -23.48 -3.74 6.30
N GLN A 166 -22.17 -3.66 6.03
CA GLN A 166 -21.61 -3.47 4.69
C GLN A 166 -21.28 -4.79 3.96
N ILE A 167 -21.56 -5.95 4.56
CA ILE A 167 -21.11 -7.25 4.01
C ILE A 167 -21.61 -7.52 2.59
N GLU A 168 -22.85 -7.15 2.27
CA GLU A 168 -23.43 -7.31 0.93
C GLU A 168 -22.60 -6.56 -0.11
N ARG A 169 -22.35 -5.28 0.15
CA ARG A 169 -21.55 -4.42 -0.74
C ARG A 169 -20.11 -4.93 -0.84
N ALA A 170 -19.52 -5.34 0.27
CA ALA A 170 -18.14 -5.85 0.28
C ALA A 170 -18.01 -7.17 -0.50
N PHE A 171 -18.98 -8.07 -0.36
CA PHE A 171 -19.02 -9.33 -1.10
C PHE A 171 -19.22 -9.11 -2.60
N ASP A 172 -20.13 -8.20 -2.96
CA ASP A 172 -20.38 -7.84 -4.35
C ASP A 172 -19.14 -7.23 -5.01
N LEU A 173 -18.49 -6.25 -4.36
CA LEU A 173 -17.25 -5.63 -4.85
C LEU A 173 -16.11 -6.66 -5.04
N ALA A 174 -16.03 -7.67 -4.18
CA ALA A 174 -15.04 -8.74 -4.34
C ALA A 174 -15.26 -9.56 -5.63
N CYS A 175 -16.44 -9.53 -6.24
CA CYS A 175 -16.70 -10.22 -7.52
C CYS A 175 -16.19 -9.43 -8.75
N ASP A 176 -15.82 -8.15 -8.59
CA ASP A 176 -15.57 -7.24 -9.72
C ASP A 176 -14.38 -7.66 -10.60
N ARG A 177 -13.30 -8.20 -10.02
CA ARG A 177 -12.16 -8.67 -10.84
C ARG A 177 -12.59 -9.81 -11.76
N TRP A 178 -13.33 -10.78 -11.24
CA TRP A 178 -13.87 -11.88 -12.04
C TRP A 178 -14.87 -11.39 -13.10
N ARG A 179 -15.77 -10.44 -12.73
CA ARG A 179 -16.72 -9.81 -13.67
C ARG A 179 -15.98 -9.13 -14.82
N SER A 180 -14.96 -8.34 -14.52
CA SER A 180 -14.12 -7.65 -15.49
C SER A 180 -13.46 -8.64 -16.46
N LEU A 181 -12.84 -9.70 -15.93
CA LEU A 181 -12.22 -10.76 -16.75
C LEU A 181 -13.23 -11.46 -17.66
N TYR A 182 -14.38 -11.85 -17.11
CA TYR A 182 -15.43 -12.56 -17.86
C TYR A 182 -16.05 -11.67 -18.94
N ARG A 183 -16.44 -10.43 -18.60
CA ARG A 183 -16.98 -9.45 -19.57
C ARG A 183 -15.97 -9.17 -20.68
N SER A 184 -14.70 -8.94 -20.33
CA SER A 184 -13.64 -8.70 -21.32
C SER A 184 -13.50 -9.87 -22.29
N ALA A 185 -13.51 -11.11 -21.79
CA ALA A 185 -13.42 -12.30 -22.62
C ALA A 185 -14.67 -12.52 -23.50
N VAL A 186 -15.88 -12.33 -22.96
CA VAL A 186 -17.13 -12.45 -23.74
C VAL A 186 -17.21 -11.38 -24.83
N ARG A 187 -16.90 -10.12 -24.52
CA ARG A 187 -16.84 -9.05 -25.52
C ARG A 187 -15.84 -9.36 -26.63
N GLN A 188 -14.66 -9.85 -26.27
CA GLN A 188 -13.65 -10.28 -27.25
C GLN A 188 -14.19 -11.40 -28.15
N ARG A 189 -14.89 -12.40 -27.58
CA ARG A 189 -15.52 -13.48 -28.35
C ARG A 189 -16.53 -12.92 -29.36
N GLU A 190 -17.45 -12.04 -28.93
CA GLU A 190 -18.49 -11.47 -29.79
C GLU A 190 -17.92 -10.53 -30.87
N LEU A 191 -16.94 -9.69 -30.52
CA LEU A 191 -16.25 -8.85 -31.49
C LEU A 191 -15.64 -9.67 -32.63
N HIS A 192 -14.88 -10.71 -32.29
CA HIS A 192 -14.25 -11.55 -33.31
C HIS A 192 -15.25 -12.45 -34.02
N HIS A 193 -16.35 -12.86 -33.36
CA HIS A 193 -17.43 -13.57 -34.04
C HIS A 193 -18.02 -12.72 -35.18
N ARG A 194 -18.29 -11.44 -34.94
CA ARG A 194 -18.77 -10.50 -35.97
C ARG A 194 -17.77 -10.32 -37.11
N ILE A 195 -16.48 -10.12 -36.81
CA ILE A 195 -15.43 -9.99 -37.83
C ILE A 195 -15.31 -11.26 -38.68
N ILE A 196 -15.48 -12.45 -38.08
CA ILE A 196 -15.43 -13.72 -38.81
C ILE A 196 -16.64 -13.87 -39.74
N GLY A 197 -17.82 -13.42 -39.31
CA GLY A 197 -19.06 -13.48 -40.11
C GLY A 197 -19.12 -12.44 -41.23
N ASP A 198 -18.35 -11.36 -41.15
CA ASP A 198 -18.26 -10.35 -42.19
C ASP A 198 -17.42 -10.84 -43.38
N HIS A 199 -18.09 -11.40 -44.39
CA HIS A 199 -17.45 -11.94 -45.59
C HIS A 199 -16.82 -10.89 -46.50
N SER A 200 -17.08 -9.60 -46.28
CA SER A 200 -16.43 -8.50 -47.02
C SER A 200 -14.97 -8.28 -46.58
N ARG A 201 -14.59 -8.78 -45.39
CA ARG A 201 -13.24 -8.61 -44.85
C ARG A 201 -12.23 -9.60 -45.42
N PRO A 202 -10.95 -9.21 -45.51
CA PRO A 202 -9.87 -10.07 -45.99
C PRO A 202 -9.78 -11.41 -45.23
N GLU A 203 -9.45 -12.49 -45.93
CA GLU A 203 -9.31 -13.82 -45.32
C GLU A 203 -8.24 -13.86 -44.22
N VAL A 204 -7.15 -13.11 -44.38
CA VAL A 204 -6.08 -13.00 -43.37
C VAL A 204 -6.61 -12.43 -42.05
N GLU A 205 -7.46 -11.40 -42.11
CA GLU A 205 -8.07 -10.77 -40.94
C GLU A 205 -9.06 -11.72 -40.25
N ARG A 206 -9.88 -12.42 -41.05
CA ARG A 206 -10.81 -13.44 -40.53
C ARG A 206 -10.06 -14.60 -39.85
N ASN A 207 -8.96 -15.07 -40.44
CA ASN A 207 -8.09 -16.10 -39.86
C ASN A 207 -7.40 -15.65 -38.56
N HIS A 208 -7.02 -14.37 -38.47
CA HIS A 208 -6.52 -13.79 -37.23
C HIS A 208 -7.62 -13.74 -36.16
N SER A 209 -8.83 -13.27 -36.50
CA SER A 209 -9.98 -13.22 -35.59
C SER A 209 -10.42 -14.60 -35.10
N ARG A 210 -10.34 -15.66 -35.93
CA ARG A 210 -10.58 -17.05 -35.48
C ARG A 210 -9.67 -17.45 -34.32
N ARG A 211 -8.39 -17.07 -34.36
CA ARG A 211 -7.43 -17.35 -33.29
C ARG A 211 -7.76 -16.57 -32.01
N LEU A 212 -8.08 -15.29 -32.13
CA LEU A 212 -8.44 -14.44 -30.99
C LEU A 212 -9.78 -14.84 -30.34
N ARG A 213 -10.74 -15.32 -31.14
CA ARG A 213 -11.98 -15.91 -30.63
C ARG A 213 -11.70 -17.18 -29.84
N ALA A 214 -10.89 -18.09 -30.37
CA ALA A 214 -10.52 -19.33 -29.67
C ALA A 214 -9.79 -19.04 -28.33
N GLN A 215 -8.94 -18.02 -28.31
CA GLN A 215 -8.28 -17.55 -27.09
C GLN A 215 -9.30 -17.02 -26.06
N ALA A 216 -10.28 -16.21 -26.50
CA ALA A 216 -11.34 -15.70 -25.63
C ALA A 216 -12.22 -16.84 -25.07
N GLU A 217 -12.56 -17.82 -25.89
CA GLU A 217 -13.29 -19.02 -25.47
C GLU A 217 -12.50 -19.84 -24.44
N SER A 218 -11.16 -19.90 -24.56
CA SER A 218 -10.32 -20.53 -23.54
C SER A 218 -10.26 -19.74 -22.23
N GLN A 219 -10.20 -18.41 -22.27
CA GLN A 219 -10.29 -17.58 -21.06
C GLN A 219 -11.63 -17.80 -20.34
N ILE A 220 -12.75 -17.78 -21.07
CA ILE A 220 -14.08 -18.08 -20.50
C ILE A 220 -14.07 -19.47 -19.87
N ARG A 221 -13.46 -20.46 -20.54
CA ARG A 221 -13.32 -21.82 -20.02
C ARG A 221 -12.56 -21.85 -18.70
N LEU A 222 -11.42 -21.20 -18.60
CA LEU A 222 -10.63 -21.14 -17.36
C LEU A 222 -11.38 -20.46 -16.21
N LEU A 223 -12.24 -19.49 -16.51
CA LEU A 223 -13.04 -18.77 -15.52
C LEU A 223 -14.28 -19.56 -15.06
N THR A 224 -14.76 -20.51 -15.87
CA THR A 224 -16.05 -21.19 -15.67
C THR A 224 -15.95 -22.69 -15.39
N GLU A 225 -14.89 -23.35 -15.85
CA GLU A 225 -14.70 -24.79 -15.67
C GLU A 225 -13.81 -25.09 -14.47
N ALA A 226 -14.20 -26.10 -13.69
CA ALA A 226 -13.47 -26.55 -12.52
C ALA A 226 -12.27 -27.47 -12.86
N ALA A 227 -11.70 -27.43 -14.06
CA ALA A 227 -10.59 -28.32 -14.42
C ALA A 227 -9.27 -27.78 -13.82
N GLY A 228 -8.62 -28.55 -12.93
CA GLY A 228 -7.35 -28.15 -12.29
C GLY A 228 -7.49 -27.42 -10.95
N ILE A 229 -8.60 -27.64 -10.23
CA ILE A 229 -9.06 -27.01 -8.96
C ILE A 229 -7.96 -26.66 -7.94
N TYR A 230 -6.92 -27.49 -7.80
CA TYR A 230 -5.87 -27.27 -6.81
C TYR A 230 -4.79 -26.26 -7.25
N GLU A 231 -4.70 -25.96 -8.54
CA GLU A 231 -3.68 -25.05 -9.11
C GLU A 231 -4.27 -23.71 -9.59
N GLY A 232 -5.57 -23.64 -9.89
CA GLY A 232 -6.23 -22.44 -10.43
C GLY A 232 -6.55 -21.36 -9.38
N ASP A 233 -6.20 -20.11 -9.68
CA ASP A 233 -6.50 -18.94 -8.85
C ASP A 233 -8.01 -18.59 -8.74
N PHE A 234 -8.89 -19.26 -9.50
CA PHE A 234 -10.33 -18.99 -9.58
C PHE A 234 -11.23 -19.99 -8.83
N TYR A 235 -10.65 -20.90 -8.03
CA TYR A 235 -11.43 -21.65 -7.06
C TYR A 235 -12.09 -20.68 -6.07
N SER A 236 -13.43 -20.73 -5.90
CA SER A 236 -14.21 -19.67 -5.26
C SER A 236 -13.64 -19.15 -3.93
N TYR A 237 -13.29 -20.05 -3.00
CA TYR A 237 -12.74 -19.66 -1.70
C TYR A 237 -11.33 -19.05 -1.79
N ARG A 238 -10.49 -19.59 -2.68
CA ARG A 238 -9.15 -19.03 -2.95
C ARG A 238 -9.25 -17.67 -3.62
N TYR A 239 -10.20 -17.50 -4.54
CA TYR A 239 -10.51 -16.23 -5.18
C TYR A 239 -10.91 -15.19 -4.13
N PHE A 240 -11.93 -15.45 -3.30
CA PHE A 240 -12.35 -14.51 -2.25
C PHE A 240 -11.26 -14.22 -1.21
N ALA A 241 -10.37 -15.18 -0.96
CA ALA A 241 -9.18 -14.95 -0.15
C ALA A 241 -8.19 -13.99 -0.83
N SER A 242 -7.94 -14.17 -2.13
CA SER A 242 -7.11 -13.26 -2.93
C SER A 242 -7.72 -11.88 -3.07
N GLU A 243 -9.05 -11.74 -3.08
CA GLU A 243 -9.72 -10.43 -3.09
C GLU A 243 -9.74 -9.75 -1.70
N GLY A 244 -9.25 -10.43 -0.65
CA GLY A 244 -9.24 -9.91 0.72
C GLY A 244 -10.58 -9.96 1.44
N PHE A 245 -11.59 -10.61 0.87
CA PHE A 245 -12.87 -10.89 1.54
C PHE A 245 -12.71 -12.00 2.58
N LEU A 246 -11.98 -13.07 2.25
CA LEU A 246 -11.62 -14.13 3.21
C LEU A 246 -10.14 -14.05 3.60
N PRO A 247 -9.75 -14.60 4.76
CA PRO A 247 -8.34 -14.78 5.07
C PRO A 247 -7.72 -15.83 4.14
N GLY A 248 -6.64 -15.46 3.45
CA GLY A 248 -5.88 -16.35 2.56
C GLY A 248 -4.60 -16.89 3.17
N TYR A 249 -4.14 -18.03 2.66
CA TYR A 249 -2.80 -18.56 2.99
C TYR A 249 -1.73 -17.61 2.42
N ASN A 250 -0.81 -17.15 3.27
CA ASN A 250 0.14 -16.04 3.01
C ASN A 250 -0.48 -14.63 2.85
N PHE A 251 -1.79 -14.48 3.05
CA PHE A 251 -2.53 -13.21 2.94
C PHE A 251 -2.48 -12.40 1.62
N PRO A 252 -2.07 -12.95 0.43
CA PRO A 252 -1.92 -12.16 -0.81
C PRO A 252 -3.22 -11.47 -1.21
N ARG A 253 -3.24 -10.13 -1.12
CA ARG A 253 -4.33 -9.30 -1.62
C ARG A 253 -4.02 -8.86 -3.05
N LEU A 254 -4.92 -9.29 -3.94
CA LEU A 254 -5.18 -8.73 -5.25
C LEU A 254 -3.98 -8.72 -6.21
N PRO A 255 -3.49 -9.88 -6.66
CA PRO A 255 -2.41 -9.93 -7.64
C PRO A 255 -2.83 -9.33 -8.99
N LEU A 256 -1.86 -8.80 -9.72
CA LEU A 256 -2.01 -8.56 -11.16
C LEU A 256 -1.85 -9.91 -11.86
N SER A 257 -2.77 -10.25 -12.76
CA SER A 257 -2.75 -11.54 -13.47
C SER A 257 -2.44 -11.37 -14.96
N ALA A 258 -1.68 -12.32 -15.51
CA ALA A 258 -1.32 -12.38 -16.92
C ALA A 258 -1.85 -13.68 -17.55
N PHE A 259 -2.65 -13.58 -18.61
CA PHE A 259 -3.10 -14.73 -19.39
C PHE A 259 -2.00 -15.20 -20.34
N ILE A 260 -1.62 -16.48 -20.24
CA ILE A 260 -0.64 -17.14 -21.11
C ILE A 260 -1.35 -18.14 -22.01
N PRO A 261 -1.23 -17.97 -23.35
CA PRO A 261 -1.73 -18.97 -24.28
C PRO A 261 -0.85 -20.23 -24.26
N GLY A 262 -1.49 -21.39 -24.22
CA GLY A 262 -0.90 -22.71 -24.28
C GLY A 262 -0.17 -22.96 -25.61
N ARG A 263 0.88 -23.77 -25.54
CA ARG A 263 1.70 -24.13 -26.71
C ARG A 263 1.10 -25.34 -27.41
N ARG A 264 0.95 -25.29 -28.74
CA ARG A 264 0.50 -26.46 -29.53
C ARG A 264 1.50 -27.63 -29.60
N GLN A 265 2.81 -27.36 -29.46
CA GLN A 265 3.87 -28.36 -29.62
C GLN A 265 4.25 -29.13 -28.34
N ARG A 266 3.92 -28.59 -27.16
CA ARG A 266 3.97 -29.30 -25.87
C ARG A 266 2.53 -29.48 -25.40
N ARG A 267 2.22 -30.39 -24.47
CA ARG A 267 0.91 -30.42 -23.78
C ARG A 267 0.72 -29.17 -22.87
N GLY A 268 1.07 -27.98 -23.34
CA GLY A 268 0.96 -26.74 -22.59
C GLY A 268 -0.50 -26.31 -22.54
N ARG A 269 -0.99 -26.01 -21.35
CA ARG A 269 -2.36 -25.54 -21.12
C ARG A 269 -2.36 -24.01 -21.14
N ASP A 270 -3.50 -23.43 -21.50
CA ASP A 270 -3.74 -22.00 -21.24
C ASP A 270 -3.80 -21.80 -19.73
N GLU A 271 -3.17 -20.75 -19.20
CA GLU A 271 -3.13 -20.49 -17.77
C GLU A 271 -3.05 -19.00 -17.42
N TYR A 272 -3.33 -18.68 -16.16
CA TYR A 272 -3.10 -17.35 -15.58
C TYR A 272 -1.94 -17.41 -14.60
N ILE A 273 -1.01 -16.47 -14.72
CA ILE A 273 0.05 -16.26 -13.72
C ILE A 273 -0.23 -14.99 -12.96
N SER A 274 -0.17 -15.09 -11.64
CA SER A 274 -0.37 -13.99 -10.71
C SER A 274 0.96 -13.49 -10.12
N ARG A 275 1.07 -12.17 -9.95
CA ARG A 275 2.20 -11.49 -9.30
C ARG A 275 1.71 -10.38 -8.37
N PRO A 276 2.43 -10.08 -7.27
CA PRO A 276 2.13 -8.90 -6.45
C PRO A 276 2.13 -7.64 -7.31
N ARG A 277 1.12 -6.77 -7.14
CA ARG A 277 0.88 -5.58 -8.00
C ARG A 277 2.12 -4.75 -8.26
N PHE A 278 2.87 -4.48 -7.20
CA PHE A 278 4.02 -3.58 -7.23
C PHE A 278 5.20 -4.14 -8.02
N LEU A 279 5.36 -5.46 -8.05
CA LEU A 279 6.34 -6.12 -8.92
C LEU A 279 5.78 -6.26 -10.34
N ALA A 280 4.49 -6.57 -10.44
CA ALA A 280 3.81 -6.82 -11.69
C ALA A 280 3.74 -5.59 -12.61
N ILE A 281 3.66 -4.36 -12.09
CA ILE A 281 3.65 -3.16 -12.96
C ILE A 281 4.92 -3.05 -13.82
N SER A 282 6.06 -3.58 -13.34
CA SER A 282 7.28 -3.72 -14.13
C SER A 282 7.36 -5.03 -14.93
N GLU A 283 6.98 -6.17 -14.36
CA GLU A 283 7.08 -7.47 -15.06
C GLU A 283 6.03 -7.63 -16.16
N PHE A 284 4.82 -7.15 -15.90
CA PHE A 284 3.64 -7.21 -16.76
C PHE A 284 3.34 -5.85 -17.40
N GLY A 285 4.33 -4.95 -17.42
CA GLY A 285 4.22 -3.63 -18.03
C GLY A 285 4.00 -3.67 -19.55
N PRO A 286 3.61 -2.55 -20.17
CA PRO A 286 3.35 -2.48 -21.61
C PRO A 286 4.54 -2.96 -22.43
N ARG A 287 4.34 -3.95 -23.31
CA ARG A 287 5.39 -4.55 -24.16
C ARG A 287 6.54 -5.25 -23.42
N ALA A 288 6.40 -5.50 -22.10
CA ALA A 288 7.35 -6.28 -21.32
C ALA A 288 7.46 -7.74 -21.82
N LEU A 289 8.59 -8.38 -21.51
CA LEU A 289 8.88 -9.75 -21.91
C LEU A 289 8.92 -10.66 -20.68
N ILE A 290 8.22 -11.78 -20.77
CA ILE A 290 8.00 -12.70 -19.65
C ILE A 290 8.46 -14.09 -20.06
N TYR A 291 9.22 -14.74 -19.16
CA TYR A 291 9.68 -16.10 -19.32
C TYR A 291 8.82 -17.07 -18.53
N HIS A 292 8.28 -18.07 -19.21
CA HIS A 292 7.43 -19.08 -18.58
C HIS A 292 7.55 -20.42 -19.33
N GLU A 293 7.77 -21.52 -18.61
CA GLU A 293 7.96 -22.88 -19.17
C GLU A 293 8.95 -22.98 -20.36
N GLY A 294 10.07 -22.25 -20.28
CA GLY A 294 11.07 -22.19 -21.36
C GLY A 294 10.54 -21.51 -22.63
N ALA A 295 9.52 -20.67 -22.49
CA ALA A 295 8.99 -19.78 -23.50
C ALA A 295 9.29 -18.33 -23.16
N ARG A 296 9.32 -17.50 -24.21
CA ARG A 296 9.29 -16.06 -24.09
C ARG A 296 7.96 -15.55 -24.61
N PHE A 297 7.30 -14.71 -23.83
CA PHE A 297 6.05 -14.07 -24.16
C PHE A 297 6.21 -12.55 -24.08
N ARG A 298 5.42 -11.81 -24.87
CA ARG A 298 5.34 -10.35 -24.82
C ARG A 298 3.97 -9.91 -24.34
N VAL A 299 3.92 -8.96 -23.41
CA VAL A 299 2.70 -8.28 -23.00
C VAL A 299 2.24 -7.39 -24.15
N TYR A 300 1.12 -7.72 -24.78
CA TYR A 300 0.63 -6.97 -25.94
C TYR A 300 -0.71 -6.29 -25.68
N LYS A 301 -1.46 -6.77 -24.70
CA LYS A 301 -2.82 -6.32 -24.41
C LYS A 301 -3.04 -6.16 -22.91
N VAL A 302 -3.77 -5.11 -22.54
CA VAL A 302 -4.43 -4.97 -21.25
C VAL A 302 -5.90 -5.34 -21.40
N ASN A 303 -6.44 -6.08 -20.44
CA ASN A 303 -7.85 -6.43 -20.41
C ASN A 303 -8.58 -5.29 -19.70
N LEU A 304 -9.15 -4.37 -20.48
CA LEU A 304 -9.87 -3.21 -19.95
C LEU A 304 -11.29 -3.61 -19.57
N ASP A 305 -11.75 -3.12 -18.43
CA ASP A 305 -13.16 -2.98 -18.14
C ASP A 305 -13.61 -1.57 -18.53
N PHE A 306 -14.63 -1.48 -19.37
CA PHE A 306 -15.22 -0.20 -19.79
C PHE A 306 -16.38 0.22 -18.88
N GLY A 307 -16.54 -0.43 -17.72
CA GLY A 307 -17.51 -0.04 -16.69
C GLY A 307 -18.97 -0.18 -17.12
N SER A 308 -19.24 -0.95 -18.16
CA SER A 308 -20.58 -1.17 -18.72
C SER A 308 -20.95 -2.64 -18.72
N ASP A 309 -22.23 -2.92 -18.53
CA ASP A 309 -22.79 -4.26 -18.61
C ASP A 309 -23.19 -4.64 -20.05
N GLU A 310 -23.18 -3.68 -20.98
CA GLU A 310 -23.57 -3.89 -22.37
C GLU A 310 -22.47 -4.65 -23.13
N ILE A 311 -22.84 -5.74 -23.80
CA ILE A 311 -21.89 -6.56 -24.55
C ILE A 311 -21.31 -5.79 -25.75
N GLU A 312 -22.09 -4.87 -26.33
CA GLU A 312 -21.73 -4.16 -27.56
C GLU A 312 -21.16 -2.75 -27.34
N ALA A 313 -21.18 -2.24 -26.11
CA ALA A 313 -20.76 -0.88 -25.85
C ALA A 313 -19.25 -0.68 -25.99
N THR A 314 -18.86 0.20 -26.92
CA THR A 314 -17.51 0.76 -27.05
C THR A 314 -17.44 2.07 -26.26
N HIS A 315 -17.54 2.00 -24.93
CA HIS A 315 -17.46 3.21 -24.11
C HIS A 315 -16.02 3.71 -23.93
N GLU A 316 -15.91 4.94 -23.44
CA GLU A 316 -14.66 5.55 -23.03
C GLU A 316 -14.03 4.78 -21.87
N LEU A 317 -12.71 4.64 -21.93
CA LEU A 317 -11.96 4.01 -20.86
C LEU A 317 -12.12 4.85 -19.59
N THR A 318 -12.53 4.21 -18.49
CA THR A 318 -12.54 4.86 -17.18
C THR A 318 -11.11 5.22 -16.80
N THR A 319 -10.78 6.50 -16.93
CA THR A 319 -9.51 7.05 -16.49
C THR A 319 -9.72 7.84 -15.20
N SER A 320 -8.64 7.97 -14.44
CA SER A 320 -8.59 8.84 -13.27
C SER A 320 -7.52 9.91 -13.47
N THR A 321 -7.66 11.01 -12.75
CA THR A 321 -6.63 12.04 -12.64
C THR A 321 -6.01 12.00 -11.25
N MET A 322 -4.69 12.15 -11.18
CA MET A 322 -3.95 12.27 -9.93
C MET A 322 -3.07 13.51 -9.97
N LYS A 323 -3.08 14.32 -8.91
CA LYS A 323 -1.99 15.27 -8.65
C LYS A 323 -1.01 14.63 -7.66
N ARG A 324 0.26 14.57 -8.04
CA ARG A 324 1.36 14.07 -7.19
C ARG A 324 2.21 15.25 -6.76
N CYS A 325 2.29 15.50 -5.46
CA CYS A 325 3.05 16.63 -4.94
C CYS A 325 4.53 16.56 -5.38
N PRO A 326 5.06 17.62 -6.02
CA PRO A 326 6.45 17.62 -6.50
C PRO A 326 7.48 17.65 -5.37
N LYS A 327 7.10 18.09 -4.17
CA LYS A 327 7.99 18.27 -3.01
C LYS A 327 8.05 17.09 -2.04
N CYS A 328 6.95 16.36 -1.85
CA CYS A 328 6.91 15.19 -0.96
C CYS A 328 6.39 13.91 -1.61
N GLY A 329 5.86 14.00 -2.85
CA GLY A 329 5.32 12.85 -3.58
C GLY A 329 4.03 12.28 -3.00
N TYR A 330 3.32 13.04 -2.17
CA TYR A 330 1.98 12.71 -1.68
C TYR A 330 0.96 12.68 -2.83
N ALA A 331 0.02 11.74 -2.79
CA ALA A 331 -1.00 11.55 -3.83
C ALA A 331 -2.30 12.27 -3.50
N HIS A 332 -2.86 12.95 -4.50
CA HIS A 332 -4.20 13.53 -4.51
C HIS A 332 -4.96 12.93 -5.69
N LEU A 333 -5.89 12.03 -5.40
CA LEU A 333 -6.78 11.46 -6.41
C LEU A 333 -8.07 12.25 -6.48
N GLU A 334 -8.62 12.31 -7.68
CA GLU A 334 -9.93 12.90 -7.94
C GLU A 334 -11.03 12.13 -7.17
N GLN A 335 -11.70 12.80 -6.23
CA GLN A 335 -12.98 12.37 -5.65
C GLN A 335 -13.99 13.51 -5.82
N GLY A 336 -14.76 13.49 -6.90
CA GLY A 336 -15.73 14.54 -7.23
C GLY A 336 -15.19 15.54 -8.26
N SER A 337 -15.67 16.79 -8.23
CA SER A 337 -15.44 17.78 -9.29
C SER A 337 -14.20 18.67 -9.11
N ASN A 338 -13.49 18.62 -7.98
CA ASN A 338 -12.32 19.46 -7.71
C ASN A 338 -11.14 18.64 -7.17
N LEU A 339 -9.95 18.88 -7.72
CA LEU A 339 -8.67 18.41 -7.16
C LEU A 339 -8.12 19.48 -6.22
N SER A 340 -7.46 19.09 -5.12
CA SER A 340 -6.77 20.05 -4.25
C SER A 340 -5.76 20.88 -5.06
N GLU A 341 -5.70 22.18 -4.78
CA GLU A 341 -4.68 23.08 -5.33
C GLU A 341 -3.43 23.15 -4.46
N LEU A 342 -3.55 22.76 -3.19
CA LEU A 342 -2.44 22.64 -2.25
C LEU A 342 -2.31 21.19 -1.77
N CYS A 343 -1.08 20.78 -1.49
CA CYS A 343 -0.81 19.48 -0.92
C CYS A 343 -1.30 19.38 0.53
N ASP A 344 -2.30 18.54 0.79
CA ASP A 344 -2.82 18.19 2.13
C ASP A 344 -1.72 17.81 3.16
N ARG A 345 -0.52 17.42 2.71
CA ARG A 345 0.58 17.04 3.60
C ARG A 345 1.59 18.16 3.87
N CYS A 346 2.06 18.86 2.84
CA CYS A 346 3.15 19.83 2.99
C CYS A 346 2.79 21.27 2.59
N GLY A 347 1.56 21.52 2.16
CA GLY A 347 1.06 22.83 1.74
C GLY A 347 1.59 23.33 0.40
N GLU A 348 2.41 22.54 -0.32
CA GLU A 348 2.97 22.93 -1.61
C GLU A 348 1.89 23.04 -2.69
N ALA A 349 2.01 24.04 -3.58
CA ALA A 349 1.12 24.18 -4.72
C ALA A 349 1.17 22.94 -5.63
N LEU A 350 0.00 22.51 -6.08
CA LEU A 350 -0.20 21.38 -7.00
C LEU A 350 -0.55 21.93 -8.39
N ASP A 351 0.48 22.45 -9.05
CA ASP A 351 0.41 23.05 -10.39
C ASP A 351 0.43 22.01 -11.53
N GLY A 352 0.49 22.48 -12.78
CA GLY A 352 0.48 21.65 -13.99
C GLY A 352 1.40 20.42 -13.97
N PRO A 353 2.71 20.53 -13.64
CA PRO A 353 3.62 19.38 -13.60
C PRO A 353 3.32 18.35 -12.49
N ALA A 354 2.53 18.69 -11.48
CA ALA A 354 2.04 17.74 -10.49
C ALA A 354 0.93 16.83 -11.05
N LYS A 355 0.22 17.26 -12.10
CA LYS A 355 -0.94 16.56 -12.65
C LYS A 355 -0.50 15.42 -13.58
N ILE A 356 -1.04 14.24 -13.31
CA ILE A 356 -0.94 13.04 -14.14
C ILE A 356 -2.35 12.73 -14.60
N GLU A 357 -2.56 12.74 -15.91
CA GLU A 357 -3.86 12.50 -16.54
C GLU A 357 -3.93 11.08 -17.11
N ASN A 358 -5.15 10.64 -17.42
CA ASN A 358 -5.41 9.36 -18.09
C ASN A 358 -4.82 8.16 -17.35
N LEU A 359 -4.89 8.15 -16.01
CA LEU A 359 -4.45 7.02 -15.22
C LEU A 359 -5.39 5.83 -15.39
N VAL A 360 -4.81 4.68 -15.71
CA VAL A 360 -5.53 3.41 -15.91
C VAL A 360 -5.02 2.39 -14.90
N HIS A 361 -5.94 1.83 -14.11
CA HIS A 361 -5.60 0.82 -13.13
C HIS A 361 -5.28 -0.50 -13.82
N LEU A 362 -4.02 -0.94 -13.76
CA LEU A 362 -3.57 -2.15 -14.42
C LEU A 362 -3.88 -3.38 -13.55
N GLN A 363 -4.89 -4.16 -13.94
CA GLN A 363 -5.32 -5.36 -13.19
C GLN A 363 -4.97 -6.66 -13.91
N ASN A 364 -5.19 -6.72 -15.23
CA ASN A 364 -5.08 -7.94 -16.01
C ASN A 364 -4.46 -7.68 -17.38
N VAL A 365 -3.54 -8.54 -17.81
CA VAL A 365 -2.89 -8.45 -19.12
C VAL A 365 -2.97 -9.77 -19.89
N SER A 366 -2.85 -9.69 -21.22
CA SER A 366 -2.75 -10.85 -22.08
C SER A 366 -1.39 -10.89 -22.79
N LEU A 367 -0.85 -12.10 -22.87
CA LEU A 367 0.48 -12.36 -23.41
C LEU A 367 0.38 -13.04 -24.78
N LYS A 368 1.35 -12.75 -25.66
CA LYS A 368 1.52 -13.44 -26.94
C LYS A 368 2.91 -14.06 -27.01
N LEU A 369 3.04 -15.17 -27.72
CA LEU A 369 4.35 -15.81 -27.91
C LEU A 369 5.28 -14.87 -28.69
N ALA A 370 6.46 -14.57 -28.13
CA ALA A 370 7.53 -13.89 -28.85
C ALA A 370 8.45 -14.96 -29.47
N GLN A 371 8.76 -14.87 -30.76
CA GLN A 371 9.70 -15.79 -31.40
C GLN A 371 11.14 -15.54 -30.90
N ARG A 372 12.02 -16.54 -31.08
CA ARG A 372 13.40 -16.63 -30.55
C ARG A 372 14.12 -15.29 -30.65
N ILE A 373 14.33 -14.67 -29.50
CA ILE A 373 15.29 -13.59 -29.32
C ILE A 373 16.50 -14.25 -28.65
N THR A 374 17.68 -14.03 -29.21
CA THR A 374 18.94 -14.56 -28.68
C THR A 374 19.25 -13.91 -27.31
N CYS A 375 20.07 -14.55 -26.46
CA CYS A 375 20.45 -13.96 -25.17
C CYS A 375 21.11 -12.58 -25.33
N ASP A 376 21.85 -12.36 -26.42
CA ASP A 376 22.52 -11.08 -26.71
C ASP A 376 21.52 -9.98 -27.11
N GLU A 377 20.45 -10.34 -27.82
CA GLU A 377 19.34 -9.41 -28.10
C GLU A 377 18.51 -9.14 -26.84
N GLU A 378 18.44 -10.08 -25.88
CA GLU A 378 17.73 -9.88 -24.60
C GLU A 378 18.38 -8.81 -23.72
N GLU A 379 19.69 -8.86 -23.52
CA GLU A 379 20.38 -7.91 -22.63
C GLU A 379 20.29 -6.48 -23.18
N ARG A 380 20.24 -6.33 -24.52
CA ARG A 380 20.03 -5.04 -25.21
C ARG A 380 18.57 -4.56 -25.22
N GLN A 381 17.59 -5.47 -25.07
CA GLN A 381 16.16 -5.17 -25.16
C GLN A 381 15.44 -5.05 -23.80
N ARG A 382 16.13 -5.15 -22.66
CA ARG A 382 15.52 -4.83 -21.36
C ARG A 382 15.27 -3.33 -21.24
N PHE A 383 14.19 -2.87 -21.84
CA PHE A 383 13.69 -1.51 -21.66
C PHE A 383 13.12 -1.41 -20.25
N GLY A 384 13.86 -0.76 -19.36
CA GLY A 384 13.34 -0.40 -18.04
C GLY A 384 12.17 0.58 -18.16
N TYR A 385 11.41 0.72 -17.07
CA TYR A 385 10.34 1.71 -16.95
C TYR A 385 10.74 2.86 -16.03
N LYS A 386 10.21 4.04 -16.28
CA LYS A 386 10.25 5.17 -15.35
C LYS A 386 9.09 5.01 -14.35
N LEU A 387 9.32 4.22 -13.31
CA LEU A 387 8.37 4.04 -12.23
C LEU A 387 8.51 5.15 -11.19
N VAL A 388 7.38 5.67 -10.70
CA VAL A 388 7.35 6.57 -9.55
C VAL A 388 6.41 6.03 -8.48
N THR A 389 6.81 6.20 -7.23
CA THR A 389 5.99 5.87 -6.07
C THR A 389 5.32 7.13 -5.55
N SER A 390 4.08 6.98 -5.10
CA SER A 390 3.32 8.01 -4.40
C SER A 390 2.53 7.37 -3.27
N TYR A 391 2.21 8.12 -2.23
CA TYR A 391 1.51 7.59 -1.06
C TYR A 391 0.44 8.58 -0.58
N ARG A 392 -0.59 8.04 0.08
CA ARG A 392 -1.60 8.81 0.80
C ARG A 392 -1.96 8.08 2.09
N PHE A 393 -1.90 8.79 3.21
CA PHE A 393 -2.34 8.22 4.49
C PHE A 393 -3.86 7.99 4.44
N PRO A 394 -4.38 6.92 5.08
CA PRO A 394 -5.82 6.69 5.16
C PRO A 394 -6.53 7.90 5.75
N GLU A 395 -7.82 8.05 5.42
CA GLU A 395 -8.69 9.05 6.05
C GLU A 395 -9.81 8.38 6.84
N VAL A 396 -10.02 8.84 8.07
CA VAL A 396 -11.15 8.45 8.92
C VAL A 396 -11.86 9.73 9.34
N GLY A 397 -13.11 9.93 8.87
CA GLY A 397 -13.90 11.11 9.22
C GLY A 397 -13.26 12.45 8.81
N ALA A 398 -12.67 12.50 7.60
CA ALA A 398 -11.94 13.65 7.04
C ALA A 398 -10.64 14.01 7.80
N LYS A 399 -10.10 13.11 8.62
CA LYS A 399 -8.75 13.22 9.21
C LYS A 399 -7.82 12.16 8.65
N LEU A 400 -6.55 12.51 8.48
CA LEU A 400 -5.52 11.53 8.20
C LEU A 400 -5.36 10.61 9.42
N ASP A 401 -5.60 9.32 9.22
CA ASP A 401 -5.38 8.28 10.21
C ASP A 401 -3.89 7.91 10.23
N ARG A 402 -3.12 8.79 10.90
CA ARG A 402 -1.66 8.71 11.04
C ARG A 402 -1.22 9.00 12.48
N LYS A 403 -0.06 8.46 12.86
CA LYS A 403 0.64 8.71 14.12
C LYS A 403 1.94 9.44 13.83
N ASP A 404 2.14 10.60 14.43
CA ASP A 404 3.35 11.40 14.23
C ASP A 404 4.29 11.26 15.44
N ALA A 405 5.59 11.44 15.24
CA ALA A 405 6.58 11.57 16.31
C ALA A 405 7.68 12.56 15.93
N GLU A 406 8.22 13.26 16.92
CA GLU A 406 9.30 14.23 16.79
C GLU A 406 10.56 13.70 17.45
N VAL A 407 11.69 13.81 16.75
CA VAL A 407 12.98 13.28 17.19
C VAL A 407 13.91 14.44 17.47
N TYR A 408 14.35 14.54 18.72
CA TYR A 408 15.23 15.60 19.20
C TYR A 408 16.64 15.04 19.43
N VAL A 409 17.64 15.77 18.93
CA VAL A 409 19.07 15.51 19.22
C VAL A 409 19.59 16.71 19.98
N ASP A 410 20.08 16.51 21.20
CA ASP A 410 20.59 17.57 22.07
C ASP A 410 19.58 18.73 22.25
N GLY A 411 18.27 18.40 22.31
CA GLY A 411 17.17 19.35 22.45
C GLY A 411 16.73 20.06 21.16
N ILE A 412 17.38 19.79 20.01
CA ILE A 412 17.04 20.36 18.71
C ILE A 412 16.21 19.36 17.92
N LEU A 413 15.08 19.81 17.35
CA LEU A 413 14.26 19.00 16.46
C LEU A 413 15.06 18.62 15.21
N SER A 414 15.36 17.33 15.07
CA SER A 414 16.18 16.81 13.98
C SER A 414 15.33 16.17 12.88
N MET A 415 14.29 15.44 13.27
CA MET A 415 13.47 14.64 12.35
C MET A 415 12.02 14.53 12.82
N LYS A 416 11.10 14.41 11.87
CA LYS A 416 9.70 14.06 12.08
C LYS A 416 9.42 12.70 11.46
N LEU A 417 8.67 11.88 12.18
CA LEU A 417 8.19 10.57 11.79
C LEU A 417 6.68 10.67 11.57
N SER A 418 6.19 10.12 10.46
CA SER A 418 4.75 10.00 10.20
C SER A 418 4.41 8.56 9.81
N TYR A 419 3.74 7.85 10.69
CA TYR A 419 3.28 6.48 10.50
C TYR A 419 1.81 6.45 10.09
N GLY A 420 1.44 5.60 9.14
CA GLY A 420 0.05 5.34 8.78
C GLY A 420 -0.24 3.84 8.70
N ASP A 421 -1.38 3.46 9.24
CA ASP A 421 -1.96 2.13 9.06
C ASP A 421 -2.59 2.03 7.67
N ALA A 422 -2.36 0.94 6.94
CA ALA A 422 -3.00 0.74 5.62
C ALA A 422 -2.90 1.95 4.66
N THR A 423 -1.76 2.65 4.67
CA THR A 423 -1.45 3.75 3.74
C THR A 423 -1.62 3.29 2.29
N ASP A 424 -2.37 4.06 1.52
CA ASP A 424 -2.51 3.87 0.09
C ASP A 424 -1.17 4.17 -0.58
N LEU A 425 -0.58 3.16 -1.19
CA LEU A 425 0.63 3.25 -2.00
C LEU A 425 0.26 3.08 -3.47
N TYR A 426 0.83 3.95 -4.31
CA TYR A 426 0.65 3.96 -5.76
C TYR A 426 2.00 3.75 -6.43
N ARG A 427 2.06 2.78 -7.34
CA ARG A 427 3.16 2.69 -8.32
C ARG A 427 2.64 3.07 -9.69
N ILE A 428 3.29 4.04 -10.32
CA ILE A 428 2.84 4.66 -11.56
C ILE A 428 3.93 4.50 -12.61
N ASN A 429 3.57 3.99 -13.78
CA ASN A 429 4.49 3.81 -14.90
C ASN A 429 4.39 5.00 -15.86
N LEU A 430 5.32 5.94 -15.74
CA LEU A 430 5.32 7.18 -16.53
C LEU A 430 5.84 6.98 -17.96
N GLY A 431 6.33 5.80 -18.32
CA GLY A 431 6.91 5.55 -19.64
C GLY A 431 8.19 4.72 -19.57
N TRP A 432 8.95 4.73 -20.66
CA TRP A 432 10.23 4.02 -20.75
C TRP A 432 11.34 4.75 -19.97
N ALA A 433 12.27 4.02 -19.37
CA ALA A 433 13.38 4.60 -18.60
C ALA A 433 14.27 5.52 -19.47
N ASN A 434 14.45 5.17 -20.74
CA ASN A 434 15.27 5.93 -21.70
C ASN A 434 14.45 6.89 -22.57
N GLN A 435 13.21 7.18 -22.18
CA GLN A 435 12.32 8.06 -22.93
C GLN A 435 12.91 9.48 -23.01
N LYS A 436 12.94 10.08 -24.22
CA LYS A 436 13.42 11.45 -24.40
C LYS A 436 12.54 12.43 -23.59
N GLY A 437 13.16 13.39 -22.91
CA GLY A 437 12.48 14.28 -21.95
C GLY A 437 11.34 15.14 -22.49
N THR A 438 11.16 15.22 -23.82
CA THR A 438 10.06 15.95 -24.48
C THR A 438 8.81 15.12 -24.74
N GLN A 439 8.86 13.79 -24.56
CA GLN A 439 7.69 12.94 -24.76
C GLN A 439 6.78 12.93 -23.52
N ALA A 440 5.48 13.13 -23.73
CA ALA A 440 4.47 13.06 -22.67
C ALA A 440 4.50 11.72 -21.92
N ALA A 441 4.10 11.71 -20.65
CA ALA A 441 4.04 10.49 -19.85
C ALA A 441 3.08 9.45 -20.45
N GLY A 442 3.32 8.17 -20.17
CA GLY A 442 2.43 7.05 -20.50
C GLY A 442 2.73 6.33 -21.80
N PHE A 443 1.75 5.54 -22.26
CA PHE A 443 1.85 4.64 -23.40
C PHE A 443 0.62 4.77 -24.28
N ASN A 444 0.78 4.56 -25.57
CA ASN A 444 -0.32 4.58 -26.51
C ASN A 444 -1.07 3.25 -26.43
N LEU A 445 -2.39 3.34 -26.28
CA LEU A 445 -3.32 2.21 -26.11
C LEU A 445 -4.46 2.33 -27.12
N ASP A 446 -4.69 1.27 -27.87
CA ASP A 446 -5.89 1.10 -28.70
C ASP A 446 -7.07 0.81 -27.76
N LEU A 447 -8.00 1.76 -27.65
CA LEU A 447 -9.14 1.69 -26.75
C LEU A 447 -10.20 0.68 -27.18
N GLU A 448 -10.22 0.24 -28.44
CA GLU A 448 -11.21 -0.73 -28.91
C GLU A 448 -10.75 -2.16 -28.59
N ARG A 449 -9.45 -2.41 -28.69
CA ARG A 449 -8.87 -3.76 -28.55
C ARG A 449 -8.11 -3.98 -27.24
N GLY A 450 -7.74 -2.90 -26.56
CA GLY A 450 -6.84 -2.91 -25.40
C GLY A 450 -5.38 -3.19 -25.77
N TYR A 451 -4.99 -2.99 -27.03
CA TYR A 451 -3.64 -3.32 -27.52
C TYR A 451 -2.68 -2.16 -27.23
N TRP A 452 -1.54 -2.47 -26.62
CA TRP A 452 -0.46 -1.52 -26.50
C TRP A 452 0.14 -1.24 -27.87
N SER A 453 0.45 0.01 -28.22
CA SER A 453 1.28 0.28 -29.40
C SER A 453 2.69 -0.28 -29.23
N ARG A 454 3.41 -0.48 -30.33
CA ARG A 454 4.80 -0.94 -30.29
C ARG A 454 5.72 0.02 -29.54
N ASN A 455 6.78 -0.53 -28.97
CA ASN A 455 7.91 0.25 -28.49
C ASN A 455 8.73 0.76 -29.68
N GLN A 456 8.73 2.08 -29.92
CA GLN A 456 9.49 2.69 -31.02
C GLN A 456 11.01 2.52 -30.88
N ALA A 457 11.50 2.26 -29.67
CA ALA A 457 12.92 2.00 -29.41
C ALA A 457 13.33 0.54 -29.68
N ASP A 458 12.37 -0.36 -29.92
CA ASP A 458 12.62 -1.75 -30.27
C ASP A 458 12.29 -1.98 -31.75
N GLU A 459 13.30 -2.04 -32.61
CA GLU A 459 13.12 -2.29 -34.05
C GLU A 459 12.47 -3.66 -34.34
N SER A 460 12.57 -4.60 -33.39
CA SER A 460 11.93 -5.92 -33.49
C SER A 460 10.47 -5.93 -33.02
N ASP A 461 9.97 -4.84 -32.41
CA ASP A 461 8.60 -4.75 -31.95
C ASP A 461 7.68 -4.23 -33.06
N GLN A 462 6.76 -5.08 -33.46
CA GLN A 462 5.75 -4.77 -34.46
C GLN A 462 4.41 -4.49 -33.79
N ASP A 463 3.63 -3.60 -34.40
CA ASP A 463 2.26 -3.34 -33.97
C ASP A 463 1.39 -4.58 -34.16
N ASP A 464 0.52 -4.83 -33.19
CA ASP A 464 -0.39 -5.98 -33.21
C ASP A 464 -1.63 -5.74 -34.06
N ALA A 465 -1.99 -4.47 -34.24
CA ALA A 465 -3.16 -4.05 -34.98
C ALA A 465 -2.82 -3.86 -36.47
N THR A 466 -3.60 -4.49 -37.36
CA THR A 466 -3.51 -4.28 -38.82
C THR A 466 -4.25 -3.02 -39.29
N VAL A 467 -5.15 -2.48 -38.45
CA VAL A 467 -5.93 -1.27 -38.70
C VAL A 467 -5.85 -0.37 -37.46
N ALA A 468 -5.60 0.92 -37.66
CA ALA A 468 -5.55 1.91 -36.59
C ALA A 468 -6.93 2.07 -35.92
N GLY A 469 -7.04 1.66 -34.66
CA GLY A 469 -8.19 1.97 -33.80
C GLY A 469 -8.05 3.34 -33.14
N ARG A 470 -9.01 3.72 -32.29
CA ARG A 470 -8.89 4.93 -31.46
C ARG A 470 -7.75 4.78 -30.44
N ILE A 471 -6.64 5.48 -30.69
CA ILE A 471 -5.47 5.49 -29.82
C ILE A 471 -5.58 6.62 -28.79
N GLN A 472 -5.41 6.28 -27.51
CA GLN A 472 -5.25 7.25 -26.43
C GLN A 472 -3.94 6.99 -25.68
N ARG A 473 -3.28 8.04 -25.20
CA ARG A 473 -2.11 7.92 -24.34
C ARG A 473 -2.55 7.81 -22.89
N VAL A 474 -2.19 6.71 -22.23
CA VAL A 474 -2.62 6.39 -20.86
C VAL A 474 -1.43 6.10 -19.96
N VAL A 475 -1.60 6.32 -18.65
CA VAL A 475 -0.56 6.08 -17.64
C VAL A 475 -0.99 4.90 -16.76
N PRO A 476 -0.38 3.70 -16.93
CA PRO A 476 -0.69 2.56 -16.09
C PRO A 476 -0.27 2.82 -14.64
N TYR A 477 -1.14 2.48 -13.69
CA TYR A 477 -0.80 2.46 -12.27
C TYR A 477 -1.36 1.23 -11.58
N VAL A 478 -0.79 0.93 -10.43
CA VAL A 478 -1.32 -0.04 -9.47
C VAL A 478 -1.40 0.60 -8.10
N LYS A 479 -2.38 0.16 -7.31
CA LYS A 479 -2.60 0.61 -5.93
C LYS A 479 -2.51 -0.59 -4.98
N ASP A 480 -1.92 -0.39 -3.81
CA ASP A 480 -1.98 -1.34 -2.70
C ASP A 480 -2.01 -0.57 -1.37
N THR A 481 -2.43 -1.21 -0.28
CA THR A 481 -2.47 -0.62 1.07
C THR A 481 -1.44 -1.29 1.94
N LYS A 482 -0.48 -0.54 2.50
CA LYS A 482 0.58 -1.06 3.36
C LYS A 482 0.77 -0.18 4.59
N ASN A 483 1.23 -0.78 5.69
CA ASN A 483 1.72 0.01 6.81
C ASN A 483 2.98 0.76 6.36
N SER A 484 3.03 2.07 6.60
CA SER A 484 4.13 2.89 6.11
C SER A 484 4.60 3.90 7.14
N LEU A 485 5.88 4.22 7.11
CA LEU A 485 6.52 5.25 7.92
C LEU A 485 7.28 6.20 7.01
N VAL A 486 7.03 7.50 7.13
CA VAL A 486 7.78 8.54 6.46
C VAL A 486 8.73 9.19 7.45
N MET A 487 10.02 9.17 7.13
CA MET A 487 11.07 9.83 7.90
C MET A 487 11.49 11.12 7.18
N ARG A 488 11.23 12.27 7.81
CA ARG A 488 11.56 13.60 7.25
C ARG A 488 12.50 14.35 8.19
N PHE A 489 13.69 14.67 7.70
CA PHE A 489 14.61 15.56 8.41
C PHE A 489 14.14 17.01 8.32
N GLU A 490 14.25 17.75 9.43
CA GLU A 490 13.87 19.17 9.46
C GLU A 490 14.79 19.99 8.55
N ALA A 491 16.09 19.85 8.73
CA ALA A 491 17.10 20.31 7.79
C ALA A 491 17.46 19.16 6.85
N ALA A 492 16.79 19.09 5.69
CA ALA A 492 17.00 18.02 4.70
C ALA A 492 18.48 17.93 4.29
N PRO A 493 19.18 16.82 4.61
CA PRO A 493 20.57 16.64 4.22
C PRO A 493 20.74 16.59 2.70
N HIS A 494 21.95 16.86 2.23
CA HIS A 494 22.28 16.70 0.81
C HIS A 494 22.10 15.24 0.34
N THR A 495 21.87 15.05 -0.97
CA THR A 495 21.54 13.75 -1.57
C THR A 495 22.46 12.59 -1.15
N PRO A 496 23.80 12.74 -1.06
CA PRO A 496 24.67 11.63 -0.62
C PRO A 496 24.41 11.17 0.81
N VAL A 497 24.15 12.11 1.73
CA VAL A 497 23.83 11.81 3.13
C VAL A 497 22.49 11.09 3.21
N MET A 498 21.47 11.57 2.50
CA MET A 498 20.15 10.92 2.46
C MET A 498 20.19 9.51 1.84
N ALA A 499 20.97 9.31 0.77
CA ALA A 499 21.16 7.99 0.17
C ALA A 499 21.86 7.02 1.15
N GLY A 500 22.88 7.50 1.86
CA GLY A 500 23.57 6.72 2.91
C GLY A 500 22.64 6.36 4.08
N LEU A 501 21.88 7.33 4.60
CA LEU A 501 20.93 7.13 5.70
C LEU A 501 19.83 6.15 5.31
N GLN A 502 19.27 6.28 4.10
CA GLN A 502 18.26 5.35 3.60
C GLN A 502 18.78 3.91 3.56
N ALA A 503 20.00 3.69 3.01
CA ALA A 503 20.61 2.37 2.95
C ALA A 503 20.90 1.82 4.37
N ALA A 504 21.51 2.64 5.23
CA ALA A 504 21.87 2.26 6.59
C ALA A 504 20.64 1.92 7.45
N PHE A 505 19.58 2.75 7.40
CA PHE A 505 18.35 2.51 8.14
C PHE A 505 17.61 1.27 7.66
N LYS A 506 17.54 1.04 6.35
CA LYS A 506 16.89 -0.17 5.82
C LYS A 506 17.54 -1.43 6.38
N GLU A 507 18.87 -1.54 6.28
CA GLU A 507 19.62 -2.69 6.79
C GLU A 507 19.56 -2.79 8.32
N ALA A 508 19.64 -1.66 9.03
CA ALA A 508 19.56 -1.63 10.48
C ALA A 508 18.18 -2.07 11.02
N ILE A 509 17.08 -1.62 10.40
CA ILE A 509 15.72 -2.05 10.76
C ILE A 509 15.56 -3.55 10.51
N GLN A 510 16.01 -4.05 9.35
CA GLN A 510 15.94 -5.47 9.03
C GLN A 510 16.72 -6.32 10.03
N LYS A 511 17.94 -5.91 10.38
CA LYS A 511 18.78 -6.61 11.35
C LYS A 511 18.21 -6.54 12.78
N HIS A 512 17.77 -5.36 13.22
CA HIS A 512 17.24 -5.15 14.57
C HIS A 512 15.97 -5.97 14.83
N PHE A 513 15.07 -6.04 13.84
CA PHE A 513 13.82 -6.77 13.95
C PHE A 513 13.86 -8.20 13.36
N GLN A 514 15.01 -8.64 12.85
CA GLN A 514 15.22 -9.94 12.19
C GLN A 514 14.23 -10.19 11.03
N LEU A 515 14.00 -9.17 10.21
CA LEU A 515 13.12 -9.23 9.05
C LEU A 515 13.85 -9.80 7.83
N GLU A 516 13.15 -10.54 6.98
CA GLU A 516 13.73 -10.90 5.68
C GLU A 516 13.82 -9.66 4.79
N PRO A 517 14.81 -9.58 3.87
CA PRO A 517 15.02 -8.41 3.02
C PRO A 517 13.80 -7.97 2.18
N ARG A 518 12.89 -8.91 1.90
CA ARG A 518 11.65 -8.69 1.13
C ARG A 518 10.48 -8.16 1.96
N GLU A 519 10.56 -8.17 3.29
CA GLU A 519 9.47 -7.76 4.18
C GLU A 519 9.43 -6.25 4.42
N LEU A 520 10.56 -5.57 4.21
CA LEU A 520 10.70 -4.12 4.34
C LEU A 520 11.22 -3.51 3.05
N SER A 521 10.51 -2.51 2.54
CA SER A 521 10.92 -1.72 1.40
C SER A 521 11.06 -0.24 1.76
N CYS A 522 11.89 0.49 1.03
CA CYS A 522 12.06 1.92 1.19
C CYS A 522 12.16 2.62 -0.17
N GLU A 523 11.64 3.85 -0.26
CA GLU A 523 11.64 4.67 -1.47
C GLU A 523 12.10 6.09 -1.12
N PRO A 524 13.01 6.69 -1.92
CA PRO A 524 13.36 8.09 -1.78
C PRO A 524 12.23 8.98 -2.30
N MET A 525 11.82 9.96 -1.50
CA MET A 525 10.73 10.87 -1.84
C MET A 525 11.23 12.31 -1.92
N PRO A 526 10.72 13.13 -2.87
CA PRO A 526 9.80 12.78 -3.94
C PRO A 526 10.47 12.02 -5.09
N THR A 527 11.80 12.08 -5.26
CA THR A 527 12.49 11.33 -6.32
C THR A 527 13.88 10.86 -5.87
N PRO A 528 14.52 9.89 -6.56
CA PRO A 528 15.90 9.51 -6.25
C PRO A 528 16.93 10.65 -6.39
N GLY A 529 16.64 11.64 -7.23
CA GLY A 529 17.51 12.80 -7.47
C GLY A 529 17.30 13.96 -6.49
N ASP A 530 16.11 14.05 -5.89
CA ASP A 530 15.76 15.02 -4.86
C ASP A 530 15.11 14.30 -3.68
N ARG A 531 15.94 13.95 -2.68
CA ARG A 531 15.57 13.13 -1.53
C ARG A 531 15.25 14.03 -0.34
N LYS A 532 14.01 14.46 -0.21
CA LYS A 532 13.54 15.26 0.94
C LYS A 532 13.19 14.40 2.14
N GLU A 533 12.68 13.20 1.89
CA GLU A 533 12.26 12.26 2.94
C GLU A 533 12.41 10.81 2.44
N VAL A 534 12.35 9.87 3.38
CA VAL A 534 12.40 8.43 3.07
C VAL A 534 11.07 7.80 3.47
N LEU A 535 10.41 7.16 2.52
CA LEU A 535 9.21 6.36 2.76
C LEU A 535 9.63 4.91 3.00
N PHE A 536 9.36 4.38 4.17
CA PHE A 536 9.42 2.95 4.48
C PHE A 536 8.03 2.35 4.43
N TYR A 537 7.91 1.11 3.95
CA TYR A 537 6.67 0.35 4.05
C TYR A 537 6.95 -1.14 4.24
N GLU A 538 6.08 -1.78 5.01
CA GLU A 538 6.09 -3.22 5.21
C GLU A 538 5.51 -3.87 3.95
N ALA A 539 6.34 -4.57 3.19
CA ALA A 539 5.96 -5.18 1.92
C ALA A 539 5.13 -6.46 2.12
N SER A 540 5.35 -7.16 3.23
CA SER A 540 4.52 -8.28 3.69
C SER A 540 3.12 -7.80 4.07
N GLU A 541 2.09 -8.59 3.74
CA GLU A 541 0.72 -8.29 4.13
C GLU A 541 0.47 -8.53 5.61
N GLY A 542 -0.51 -7.81 6.17
CA GLY A 542 -0.69 -7.74 7.61
C GLY A 542 0.29 -6.78 8.27
N GLY A 543 1.52 -6.74 7.76
CA GLY A 543 2.61 -5.99 8.35
C GLY A 543 3.18 -6.67 9.59
N ALA A 544 4.48 -6.48 9.84
CA ALA A 544 5.14 -6.95 11.05
C ALA A 544 4.93 -6.01 12.25
N GLY A 545 4.37 -4.81 12.01
CA GLY A 545 4.16 -3.77 13.02
C GLY A 545 5.46 -3.08 13.47
N VAL A 546 6.57 -3.29 12.76
CA VAL A 546 7.89 -2.74 13.08
C VAL A 546 7.93 -1.24 12.84
N LEU A 547 7.30 -0.76 11.77
CA LEU A 547 7.26 0.67 11.44
C LEU A 547 6.45 1.46 12.45
N ARG A 548 5.44 0.81 13.06
CA ARG A 548 4.67 1.39 14.13
C ARG A 548 5.50 1.53 15.40
N GLN A 549 6.25 0.48 15.77
CA GLN A 549 7.12 0.53 16.94
C GLN A 549 8.17 1.64 16.84
N ILE A 550 8.72 1.88 15.64
CA ILE A 550 9.64 3.01 15.41
C ILE A 550 8.97 4.37 15.72
N ALA A 551 7.68 4.52 15.46
CA ALA A 551 6.95 5.75 15.74
C ALA A 551 6.42 5.84 17.18
N GLU A 552 6.08 4.70 17.81
CA GLU A 552 5.42 4.65 19.12
C GLU A 552 6.39 4.47 20.30
N ASP A 553 7.47 3.71 20.14
CA ASP A 553 8.41 3.37 21.21
C ASP A 553 9.65 4.28 21.13
N PRO A 554 9.84 5.18 22.11
CA PRO A 554 10.96 6.11 22.12
C PRO A 554 12.35 5.47 22.10
N ALA A 555 12.48 4.21 22.55
CA ALA A 555 13.75 3.52 22.65
C ALA A 555 14.21 2.89 21.33
N VAL A 556 13.28 2.66 20.39
CA VAL A 556 13.55 1.87 19.17
C VAL A 556 14.48 2.60 18.20
N LEU A 557 14.24 3.89 17.95
CA LEU A 557 15.03 4.65 17.00
C LEU A 557 16.51 4.79 17.42
N PRO A 558 16.81 5.18 18.67
CA PRO A 558 18.19 5.18 19.16
C PRO A 558 18.85 3.80 19.04
N ALA A 559 18.10 2.73 19.32
CA ALA A 559 18.61 1.37 19.26
C ALA A 559 18.99 0.94 17.82
N PHE A 560 18.14 1.16 16.82
CA PHE A 560 18.52 0.81 15.44
C PHE A 560 19.56 1.78 14.85
N ALA A 561 19.63 3.03 15.30
CA ALA A 561 20.70 3.95 14.89
C ALA A 561 22.08 3.46 15.36
N ALA A 562 22.18 2.88 16.57
CA ALA A 562 23.39 2.20 17.02
C ALA A 562 23.74 0.99 16.14
N VAL A 563 22.75 0.18 15.75
CA VAL A 563 22.95 -0.92 14.79
C VAL A 563 23.43 -0.41 13.43
N ALA A 564 22.92 0.74 12.96
CA ALA A 564 23.35 1.37 11.72
C ALA A 564 24.82 1.83 11.77
N LEU A 565 25.31 2.32 12.93
CA LEU A 565 26.73 2.61 13.13
C LEU A 565 27.58 1.35 12.98
N GLU A 566 27.18 0.23 13.59
CA GLU A 566 27.91 -1.04 13.46
C GLU A 566 27.98 -1.53 12.01
N ILE A 567 26.86 -1.43 11.27
CA ILE A 567 26.79 -1.79 9.85
C ILE A 567 27.77 -0.92 9.05
N CYS A 568 27.86 0.37 9.38
CA CYS A 568 28.80 1.31 8.79
C CYS A 568 30.26 1.16 9.27
N HIS A 569 30.59 0.08 10.00
CA HIS A 569 31.90 -0.22 10.58
C HIS A 569 32.34 0.69 11.72
N PHE A 570 31.45 1.51 12.28
CA PHE A 570 31.77 2.35 13.42
C PHE A 570 31.42 1.66 14.74
N ASP A 571 32.24 1.88 15.76
CA ASP A 571 31.84 1.57 17.12
C ASP A 571 30.69 2.49 17.58
N PRO A 572 29.54 1.97 18.06
CA PRO A 572 28.42 2.82 18.45
C PRO A 572 28.71 3.76 19.62
N VAL A 573 29.75 3.48 20.42
CA VAL A 573 30.15 4.27 21.59
C VAL A 573 31.34 5.17 21.25
N THR A 574 32.43 4.60 20.72
CA THR A 574 33.67 5.37 20.47
C THR A 574 33.69 6.07 19.11
N LEU A 575 32.83 5.66 18.17
CA LEU A 575 32.81 6.10 16.77
C LEU A 575 34.08 5.74 15.97
N ASP A 576 34.92 4.85 16.50
CA ASP A 576 36.12 4.37 15.81
C ASP A 576 35.75 3.55 14.57
N ASP A 577 36.42 3.82 13.46
CA ASP A 577 36.27 3.08 12.19
C ASP A 577 37.04 1.76 12.25
N LYS A 578 36.32 0.65 12.43
CA LYS A 578 36.87 -0.71 12.52
C LYS A 578 37.32 -1.27 11.17
N ALA A 579 37.01 -0.60 10.05
CA ALA A 579 37.30 -1.04 8.69
C ALA A 579 38.06 0.02 7.88
N ALA A 580 38.74 0.97 8.53
CA ALA A 580 39.41 2.08 7.86
C ALA A 580 40.41 1.66 6.75
N GLN A 581 41.01 0.47 6.87
CA GLN A 581 41.99 -0.06 5.92
C GLN A 581 41.40 -1.00 4.86
N SER A 582 40.16 -1.48 5.05
CA SER A 582 39.52 -2.51 4.21
C SER A 582 38.27 -2.00 3.48
N CYS A 583 37.58 -1.00 4.04
CA CYS A 583 36.45 -0.33 3.41
C CYS A 583 36.92 0.91 2.63
N GLY A 584 36.74 0.88 1.31
CA GLY A 584 37.01 2.03 0.44
C GLY A 584 36.01 3.17 0.65
N LYS A 585 35.25 3.52 -0.39
CA LYS A 585 34.18 4.53 -0.27
C LYS A 585 32.96 3.95 0.45
N ALA A 586 32.48 2.81 -0.01
CA ALA A 586 31.51 1.95 0.64
C ALA A 586 31.78 0.53 0.13
N CYS A 587 31.34 -0.48 0.86
CA CYS A 587 31.50 -1.88 0.47
C CYS A 587 30.18 -2.63 0.61
N TYR A 588 30.14 -3.84 0.04
CA TYR A 588 29.03 -4.77 0.25
C TYR A 588 28.98 -5.27 1.69
N GLU A 589 29.80 -4.82 2.63
CA GLU A 589 29.63 -5.17 4.04
C GLU A 589 28.92 -4.08 4.85
N CYS A 590 28.74 -2.88 4.29
CA CYS A 590 28.09 -1.76 4.94
C CYS A 590 26.84 -1.30 4.17
N LEU A 591 27.01 -0.54 3.08
CA LEU A 591 25.92 0.17 2.41
C LEU A 591 25.62 -0.35 1.00
N LEU A 592 26.54 -1.06 0.34
CA LEU A 592 26.32 -1.50 -1.04
C LEU A 592 25.44 -2.75 -1.08
N ASP A 593 24.39 -2.72 -1.89
CA ASP A 593 23.54 -3.88 -2.20
C ASP A 593 23.24 -3.93 -3.70
N TYR A 594 22.81 -5.09 -4.20
CA TYR A 594 22.36 -5.23 -5.58
C TYR A 594 21.13 -4.37 -5.90
N GLY A 595 20.25 -4.12 -4.92
CA GLY A 595 19.05 -3.31 -5.08
C GLY A 595 19.32 -1.81 -5.16
N ASN A 596 20.48 -1.32 -4.70
CA ASN A 596 20.81 0.11 -4.67
C ASN A 596 21.98 0.51 -5.58
N GLN A 597 22.28 -0.27 -6.63
CA GLN A 597 23.37 -0.02 -7.57
C GLN A 597 23.42 1.41 -8.14
N ALA A 598 22.25 1.99 -8.44
CA ALA A 598 22.15 3.37 -8.93
C ALA A 598 22.71 4.41 -7.94
N ASP A 599 22.70 4.07 -6.65
CA ASP A 599 23.13 4.92 -5.54
C ASP A 599 24.60 4.71 -5.15
N HIS A 600 25.27 3.66 -5.64
CA HIS A 600 26.65 3.32 -5.25
C HIS A 600 27.64 4.49 -5.36
N LYS A 601 27.44 5.38 -6.34
CA LYS A 601 28.25 6.60 -6.51
C LYS A 601 28.11 7.61 -5.36
N TYR A 602 27.00 7.58 -4.62
CA TYR A 602 26.67 8.49 -3.52
C TYR A 602 26.99 7.91 -2.14
N LEU A 603 27.03 6.58 -2.01
CA LEU A 603 27.17 5.90 -0.72
C LEU A 603 28.58 6.07 -0.15
N ASP A 604 28.64 6.63 1.06
CA ASP A 604 29.84 6.76 1.88
C ASP A 604 29.44 6.80 3.36
N PRO A 605 29.78 5.78 4.17
CA PRO A 605 29.36 5.69 5.57
C PRO A 605 29.95 6.83 6.42
N ARG A 606 31.07 7.44 6.01
CA ARG A 606 31.71 8.55 6.73
C ARG A 606 30.83 9.81 6.74
N LEU A 607 30.04 10.01 5.68
CA LEU A 607 29.14 11.16 5.55
C LEU A 607 27.93 11.10 6.49
N ILE A 608 27.59 9.92 7.00
CA ILE A 608 26.40 9.70 7.84
C ILE A 608 26.76 9.39 9.29
N ARG A 609 28.05 9.17 9.61
CA ARG A 609 28.53 8.80 10.96
C ARG A 609 28.00 9.73 12.05
N ASP A 610 28.20 11.03 11.90
CA ASP A 610 27.86 11.99 12.95
C ASP A 610 26.34 12.14 13.11
N VAL A 611 25.59 12.02 12.01
CA VAL A 611 24.11 11.99 12.03
C VAL A 611 23.61 10.76 12.79
N LEU A 612 24.15 9.58 12.49
CA LEU A 612 23.78 8.33 13.17
C LEU A 612 24.17 8.36 14.65
N ALA A 613 25.32 8.96 15.00
CA ALA A 613 25.76 9.15 16.38
C ALA A 613 24.87 10.12 17.17
N GLY A 614 24.34 11.15 16.53
CA GLY A 614 23.31 12.02 17.12
C GLY A 614 22.01 11.24 17.36
N LEU A 615 21.56 10.48 16.37
CA LEU A 615 20.33 9.71 16.45
C LEU A 615 20.38 8.54 17.46
N SER A 616 21.55 7.94 17.69
CA SER A 616 21.72 6.90 18.71
C SER A 616 21.55 7.40 20.16
N ARG A 617 21.54 8.73 20.35
CA ARG A 617 21.27 9.40 21.63
C ARG A 617 20.01 10.26 21.58
N ALA A 618 19.22 10.16 20.53
CA ALA A 618 18.06 11.02 20.34
C ALA A 618 16.95 10.74 21.35
N GLU A 619 16.21 11.78 21.69
CA GLU A 619 14.95 11.69 22.42
C GLU A 619 13.79 11.68 21.42
N CYS A 620 13.07 10.57 21.34
CA CYS A 620 11.90 10.44 20.48
C CYS A 620 10.63 10.76 21.27
N ARG A 621 9.84 11.72 20.78
CA ARG A 621 8.60 12.20 21.38
C ARG A 621 7.44 11.98 20.42
N PRO A 622 6.66 10.89 20.58
CA PRO A 622 5.43 10.71 19.82
C PRO A 622 4.50 11.92 19.96
N SER A 623 4.10 12.52 18.83
CA SER A 623 3.21 13.67 18.76
C SER A 623 1.78 13.21 19.06
N GLY A 624 1.13 13.86 20.03
CA GLY A 624 -0.17 13.41 20.54
C GLY A 624 0.04 12.30 21.57
N GLY A 625 0.36 12.72 22.80
CA GLY A 625 0.75 11.85 23.90
C GLY A 625 -0.11 10.59 24.02
N THR A 626 0.58 9.47 24.18
CA THR A 626 0.17 8.30 24.96
C THR A 626 -1.31 8.31 25.35
N GLY A 627 -2.17 7.83 24.44
CA GLY A 627 -3.45 7.31 24.86
C GLY A 627 -4.63 7.30 23.90
N SER A 628 -5.62 6.49 24.28
CA SER A 628 -6.97 6.42 23.71
C SER A 628 -7.66 7.79 23.67
N ARG A 629 -8.78 7.94 22.93
CA ARG A 629 -9.63 9.16 22.98
C ARG A 629 -9.86 9.63 24.43
N ALA A 630 -10.08 8.68 25.33
CA ALA A 630 -10.26 8.95 26.76
C ALA A 630 -9.05 9.63 27.42
N GLU A 631 -7.83 9.20 27.10
CA GLU A 631 -6.60 9.79 27.64
C GLU A 631 -6.31 11.18 27.06
N ARG A 632 -6.61 11.40 25.77
CA ARG A 632 -6.54 12.73 25.15
C ARG A 632 -7.54 13.69 25.77
N MET A 633 -8.77 13.24 25.98
CA MET A 633 -9.80 14.03 26.64
C MET A 633 -9.43 14.32 28.10
N LEU A 634 -8.81 13.36 28.81
CA LEU A 634 -8.28 13.58 30.15
C LEU A 634 -7.18 14.65 30.17
N ALA A 635 -6.27 14.64 29.20
CA ALA A 635 -5.20 15.62 29.09
C ALA A 635 -5.74 17.03 28.79
N LEU A 636 -6.75 17.15 27.92
CA LEU A 636 -7.44 18.41 27.64
C LEU A 636 -8.18 18.92 28.89
N ARG A 637 -8.93 18.04 29.60
CA ARG A 637 -9.64 18.37 30.85
C ARG A 637 -8.70 18.89 31.95
N LYS A 638 -7.46 18.42 32.01
CA LYS A 638 -6.45 18.90 32.97
C LYS A 638 -5.98 20.34 32.69
N ARG A 639 -6.13 20.82 31.46
CA ARG A 639 -5.71 22.16 31.01
C ARG A 639 -6.84 23.18 30.95
N CYS A 640 -8.07 22.78 31.29
CA CYS A 640 -9.20 23.71 31.37
C CYS A 640 -9.11 24.59 32.62
N ASP A 641 -9.34 25.87 32.44
CA ASP A 641 -9.31 26.88 33.51
C ASP A 641 -10.68 27.07 34.17
N SER A 642 -11.78 26.69 33.48
CA SER A 642 -13.14 26.77 34.01
C SER A 642 -13.93 25.45 33.97
N MET A 643 -15.01 25.40 34.75
CA MET A 643 -15.99 24.29 34.71
C MET A 643 -16.84 24.30 33.42
N LEU A 644 -16.99 25.47 32.78
CA LEU A 644 -17.72 25.58 31.51
C LEU A 644 -16.93 24.94 30.36
N GLU A 645 -15.61 25.15 30.32
CA GLU A 645 -14.71 24.47 29.37
C GLU A 645 -14.76 22.94 29.52
N LYS A 646 -14.77 22.44 30.77
CA LYS A 646 -14.91 20.99 31.02
C LYS A 646 -16.24 20.47 30.53
N ARG A 647 -17.34 21.17 30.82
CA ARG A 647 -18.68 20.82 30.33
C ARG A 647 -18.75 20.82 28.81
N TRP A 648 -18.08 21.77 28.15
CA TRP A 648 -18.01 21.82 26.70
C TRP A 648 -17.25 20.63 26.13
N LEU A 649 -16.10 20.28 26.72
CA LEU A 649 -15.35 19.09 26.34
C LEU A 649 -16.14 17.80 26.59
N ASP A 650 -16.90 17.71 27.67
CA ASP A 650 -17.74 16.55 27.95
C ASP A 650 -18.83 16.41 26.88
N MET A 651 -19.45 17.51 26.44
CA MET A 651 -20.39 17.48 25.31
C MET A 651 -19.71 17.07 24.00
N VAL A 652 -18.49 17.54 23.73
CA VAL A 652 -17.71 17.09 22.57
C VAL A 652 -17.41 15.59 22.65
N ASP A 653 -17.14 15.08 23.85
CA ASP A 653 -16.85 13.67 24.10
C ASP A 653 -18.10 12.82 23.88
N ASP A 654 -19.21 13.16 24.56
CA ASP A 654 -20.50 12.46 24.54
C ASP A 654 -21.13 12.42 23.14
N LEU A 655 -21.03 13.52 22.39
CA LEU A 655 -21.56 13.60 21.01
C LEU A 655 -20.61 12.99 19.98
N MET A 656 -19.48 12.42 20.43
CA MET A 656 -18.44 11.85 19.58
C MET A 656 -17.92 12.84 18.53
N LEU A 657 -17.96 14.13 18.87
CA LEU A 657 -17.46 15.21 18.02
C LEU A 657 -15.92 15.23 18.03
N ARG A 658 -15.36 15.96 17.07
CA ARG A 658 -13.92 16.11 16.91
C ARG A 658 -13.35 16.88 18.10
N PRO A 659 -12.41 16.30 18.88
CA PRO A 659 -11.81 17.00 20.01
C PRO A 659 -10.80 18.05 19.52
N PRO A 660 -10.55 19.12 20.29
CA PRO A 660 -9.57 20.13 19.95
C PRO A 660 -8.15 19.55 19.91
N GLY A 661 -7.28 20.22 19.14
CA GLY A 661 -5.86 19.90 19.07
C GLY A 661 -5.15 20.27 20.36
N GLU A 662 -5.46 21.46 20.86
CA GLU A 662 -4.81 22.07 22.02
C GLU A 662 -5.82 22.82 22.88
N ALA A 663 -5.50 22.98 24.16
CA ALA A 663 -6.24 23.82 25.10
C ALA A 663 -5.31 24.94 25.59
N GLN A 664 -5.85 26.15 25.76
CA GLN A 664 -5.12 27.34 26.23
C GLN A 664 -3.88 27.68 25.38
N PHE A 665 -3.99 27.52 24.05
CA PHE A 665 -2.90 27.78 23.10
C PHE A 665 -2.69 29.28 22.89
N LEU A 666 -1.45 29.76 22.90
CA LEU A 666 -1.14 31.18 22.66
C LEU A 666 -0.98 31.47 21.17
N ILE A 667 -1.89 32.28 20.61
CA ILE A 667 -1.78 32.81 19.26
C ILE A 667 -0.96 34.11 19.34
N GLU A 668 0.36 33.99 19.18
CA GLU A 668 1.31 35.11 19.34
C GLU A 668 0.98 36.32 18.46
N SER A 669 0.56 36.08 17.21
CA SER A 669 0.23 37.13 16.23
C SER A 669 -0.92 38.04 16.66
N CYS A 670 -1.84 37.53 17.48
CA CYS A 670 -3.03 38.23 17.96
C CYS A 670 -3.01 38.44 19.48
N SER A 671 -1.92 38.05 20.16
CA SER A 671 -1.72 38.15 21.61
C SER A 671 -2.90 37.63 22.44
N THR A 672 -3.54 36.55 21.99
CA THR A 672 -4.73 35.97 22.64
C THR A 672 -4.60 34.47 22.84
N ARG A 673 -5.34 33.94 23.82
CA ARG A 673 -5.42 32.52 24.14
C ARG A 673 -6.87 32.05 24.04
N PRO A 674 -7.27 31.37 22.96
CA PRO A 674 -8.55 30.65 22.95
C PRO A 674 -8.54 29.51 23.97
N ASP A 675 -9.71 29.22 24.52
CA ASP A 675 -9.91 28.10 25.44
C ASP A 675 -9.54 26.77 24.77
N PHE A 676 -9.96 26.61 23.51
CA PHE A 676 -9.55 25.49 22.67
C PHE A 676 -9.15 25.93 21.28
N TYR A 677 -8.17 25.21 20.72
CA TYR A 677 -7.64 25.50 19.39
C TYR A 677 -7.65 24.25 18.51
N TYR A 678 -8.07 24.44 17.27
CA TYR A 678 -8.06 23.43 16.21
C TYR A 678 -7.05 23.85 15.13
N PRO A 679 -5.78 23.44 15.24
CA PRO A 679 -4.72 23.85 14.31
C PRO A 679 -5.03 23.49 12.85
N GLU A 680 -5.66 22.34 12.63
CA GLU A 680 -6.02 21.81 11.31
C GLU A 680 -7.03 22.70 10.55
N TYR A 681 -7.82 23.50 11.27
CA TYR A 681 -8.88 24.34 10.70
C TYR A 681 -8.62 25.83 10.90
N HIS A 682 -7.46 26.19 11.48
CA HIS A 682 -7.19 27.53 11.98
C HIS A 682 -8.36 28.09 12.80
N ALA A 683 -9.00 27.24 13.62
CA ALA A 683 -10.20 27.61 14.36
C ALA A 683 -9.91 27.81 15.86
N ALA A 684 -10.24 29.00 16.37
CA ALA A 684 -10.12 29.42 17.75
C ALA A 684 -11.50 29.37 18.44
N ILE A 685 -11.60 28.60 19.53
CA ILE A 685 -12.83 28.37 20.27
C ILE A 685 -12.77 29.08 21.62
N TYR A 686 -13.79 29.89 21.91
CA TYR A 686 -13.96 30.53 23.22
C TYR A 686 -15.25 30.06 23.88
N ILE A 687 -15.19 29.79 25.18
CA ILE A 687 -16.30 29.35 26.02
C ILE A 687 -16.64 30.46 27.01
N ASP A 688 -17.51 31.36 26.58
CA ASP A 688 -17.79 32.61 27.28
C ASP A 688 -18.73 32.40 28.48
N GLY A 689 -18.18 32.56 29.68
CA GLY A 689 -18.92 32.53 30.95
C GLY A 689 -19.67 33.82 31.29
N PRO A 690 -20.34 33.89 32.45
CA PRO A 690 -21.10 35.07 32.89
C PRO A 690 -20.36 36.43 32.88
N PRO A 691 -19.03 36.52 33.13
CA PRO A 691 -18.31 37.80 33.02
C PRO A 691 -18.31 38.41 31.62
N HIS A 692 -18.58 37.61 30.58
CA HIS A 692 -18.66 38.06 29.19
C HIS A 692 -20.03 38.69 28.84
N ASP A 693 -20.97 38.77 29.78
CA ASP A 693 -22.21 39.54 29.63
C ASP A 693 -22.01 41.06 29.89
N GLU A 694 -20.85 41.49 30.40
CA GLU A 694 -20.55 42.89 30.70
C GLU A 694 -20.19 43.69 29.44
N ALA A 695 -20.75 44.90 29.30
CA ALA A 695 -20.63 45.70 28.08
C ALA A 695 -19.18 46.06 27.69
N ASP A 696 -18.28 46.18 28.65
CA ASP A 696 -16.86 46.43 28.40
C ASP A 696 -16.12 45.17 27.93
N GLN A 697 -16.47 44.00 28.48
CA GLN A 697 -15.90 42.72 28.06
C GLN A 697 -16.36 42.33 26.64
N ILE A 698 -17.62 42.58 26.30
CA ILE A 698 -18.15 42.35 24.94
C ILE A 698 -17.34 43.14 23.89
N LYS A 699 -17.01 44.41 24.17
CA LYS A 699 -16.18 45.22 23.25
C LYS A 699 -14.77 44.67 23.09
N THR A 700 -14.16 44.18 24.17
CA THR A 700 -12.84 43.54 24.10
C THR A 700 -12.89 42.24 23.30
N ASP A 701 -13.93 41.44 23.52
CA ASP A 701 -14.18 40.18 22.83
C ASP A 701 -14.41 40.34 21.33
N ASP A 702 -15.18 41.37 20.93
CA ASP A 702 -15.38 41.75 19.54
C ASP A 702 -14.06 42.18 18.89
N GLY A 703 -13.23 42.97 19.59
CA GLY A 703 -11.92 43.38 19.11
C GLY A 703 -10.95 42.22 18.88
N ILE A 704 -10.92 41.24 19.80
CA ILE A 704 -10.13 40.00 19.64
C ILE A 704 -10.64 39.19 18.45
N THR A 705 -11.97 39.07 18.32
CA THR A 705 -12.61 38.33 17.23
C THR A 705 -12.24 38.94 15.88
N GLN A 706 -12.32 40.26 15.75
CA GLN A 706 -11.95 40.98 14.53
C GLN A 706 -10.46 40.78 14.20
N SER A 707 -9.57 40.91 15.17
CA SER A 707 -8.13 40.71 14.97
C SER A 707 -7.80 39.29 14.49
N LEU A 708 -8.45 38.27 15.06
CA LEU A 708 -8.29 36.87 14.64
C LEU A 708 -8.82 36.62 13.23
N MET A 709 -9.99 37.18 12.88
CA MET A 709 -10.55 37.05 11.54
C MET A 709 -9.69 37.75 10.48
N GLU A 710 -9.14 38.93 10.78
CA GLU A 710 -8.19 39.64 9.91
C GLU A 710 -6.88 38.85 9.70
N ALA A 711 -6.47 38.06 10.70
CA ALA A 711 -5.33 37.15 10.61
C ALA A 711 -5.67 35.78 9.97
N GLY A 712 -6.90 35.58 9.51
CA GLY A 712 -7.33 34.38 8.78
C GLY A 712 -7.80 33.22 9.66
N TYR A 713 -8.10 33.44 10.94
CA TYR A 713 -8.64 32.43 11.84
C TYR A 713 -10.17 32.38 11.79
N ILE A 714 -10.73 31.18 11.94
CA ILE A 714 -12.15 30.99 12.19
C ILE A 714 -12.38 31.13 13.70
N VAL A 715 -13.28 32.01 14.13
CA VAL A 715 -13.59 32.20 15.55
C VAL A 715 -14.98 31.67 15.83
N VAL A 716 -15.11 30.76 16.79
CA VAL A 716 -16.41 30.21 17.24
C VAL A 716 -16.53 30.42 18.74
N ARG A 717 -17.54 31.18 19.16
CA ARG A 717 -17.80 31.48 20.58
C ARG A 717 -19.02 30.71 21.09
N PHE A 718 -18.88 30.06 22.24
CA PHE A 718 -19.92 29.31 22.92
C PHE A 718 -20.34 30.04 24.18
N HIS A 719 -21.37 30.89 24.05
CA HIS A 719 -21.92 31.60 25.20
C HIS A 719 -22.62 30.66 26.18
N HIS A 720 -22.44 30.85 27.49
CA HIS A 720 -23.00 29.94 28.52
C HIS A 720 -24.53 29.83 28.55
N LYS A 721 -25.26 30.80 27.97
CA LYS A 721 -26.74 30.77 27.81
C LYS A 721 -27.19 30.23 26.45
N ALA A 722 -26.28 29.95 25.52
CA ALA A 722 -26.60 29.50 24.17
C ALA A 722 -26.83 27.98 24.10
N ASP A 723 -27.57 27.54 23.08
CA ASP A 723 -27.69 26.11 22.76
C ASP A 723 -26.45 25.64 21.97
N TRP A 724 -25.51 25.04 22.68
CA TRP A 724 -24.24 24.57 22.11
C TRP A 724 -24.44 23.49 21.04
N LEU A 725 -25.49 22.66 21.11
CA LEU A 725 -25.79 21.65 20.08
C LEU A 725 -26.07 22.29 18.73
N THR A 726 -26.77 23.42 18.73
CA THR A 726 -27.04 24.19 17.51
C THR A 726 -25.76 24.77 16.95
N ILE A 727 -24.86 25.31 17.78
CA ILE A 727 -23.56 25.85 17.33
C ILE A 727 -22.70 24.73 16.69
N PHE A 728 -22.61 23.56 17.32
CA PHE A 728 -21.90 22.42 16.75
C PHE A 728 -22.42 22.02 15.35
N LYS A 729 -23.74 22.02 15.16
CA LYS A 729 -24.37 21.68 13.86
C LYS A 729 -24.11 22.70 12.75
N HIS A 730 -23.86 23.96 13.09
CA HIS A 730 -23.55 25.00 12.11
C HIS A 730 -22.10 24.93 11.60
N HIS A 731 -21.22 24.22 12.31
CA HIS A 731 -19.81 24.07 11.96
C HIS A 731 -19.39 22.58 11.84
N PRO A 732 -20.03 21.78 10.96
CA PRO A 732 -19.72 20.37 10.79
C PRO A 732 -18.33 20.13 10.18
N ASP A 733 -17.80 21.12 9.47
CA ASP A 733 -16.44 21.18 8.93
C ASP A 733 -15.38 21.19 10.04
N ILE A 734 -15.66 21.84 11.18
CA ILE A 734 -14.74 21.97 12.33
C ILE A 734 -14.98 20.87 13.37
N PHE A 735 -16.23 20.59 13.75
CA PHE A 735 -16.55 19.67 14.84
C PHE A 735 -16.93 18.26 14.38
N GLY A 736 -17.20 18.07 13.09
CA GLY A 736 -17.82 16.85 12.58
C GLY A 736 -19.33 16.80 12.85
N THR A 737 -20.00 15.76 12.35
CA THR A 737 -21.42 15.54 12.62
C THR A 737 -21.61 14.69 13.89
N PRO A 738 -22.56 15.05 14.78
CA PRO A 738 -22.86 14.24 15.96
C PRO A 738 -23.26 12.83 15.53
N LYS A 739 -22.65 11.80 16.15
CA LYS A 739 -23.08 10.42 15.97
C LYS A 739 -24.06 10.06 17.10
N ALA A 740 -25.24 9.59 16.72
CA ALA A 740 -26.32 9.22 17.65
C ALA A 740 -26.01 7.93 18.41
#